data_AF-A0A9D2SBG1-F1
#
_entry.id   AF-A0A9D2SBG1-F1
#
_cell.length_a   1.000
_cell.length_b   1.000
_cell.length_c   1.000
_cell.angle_alpha   90.00
_cell.angle_beta   90.00
_cell.angle_gamma   90.00
#
_symmetry.space_group_name_H-M   'P 1'
#
loop_
_entity.id
_entity.type
_entity.pdbx_description
1 polymer ?
#
loop_
_entity_poly.entity_id
_entity_poly.type
_entity_poly.pdbx_seq_one_letter_code
_entity_poly.pdbx_strand_id
1 'polypeptide(L)'
;MLFKTTEQHEALRAKIRAFAEAEVKPQAFLMDKENLFPDEAIRKLGEMGLMGIPYPKEYGGAGLDALSYAIAVEELSRVDGGTGVILSAHVSLGSWPIFAYGTEEQKQKYLVPLAKGEKIGAFGLTEPNAGSDAGGTETTAVDKGDHWLLNGGKIFITNAPKADTYVVFAVTTPDIGTRGISAFIVEKGWEGFTFGDHYDKMGIRSSSTAELIFNDVKVPKENLLGKEGQGFKIAMSTLDGGRIGIAAQALGIAQGAYEAAVEYAKERVQFGKPIGFNQSIGFKLADMATKIRCARMLVYSAADLKEHHEPYGTESAMAKMYASDIALEVTNDAVQIFGGTGFLKGMDVERMYRDAKITTIYEGTNEIQRVVISSAIMGKPPKSEGGSSSRPKKPAPVTGVRKRILLKEGSAADQVNALVEHLKKDGHDFTVGIPMDTPISQAERVVSAGQGIGDKKNMKLIENLAKAAGAAVGSSRPVAETLKYVPLDRYVGMSGQKFKGNLYIACGISGAIQHLKGIKDASTIVAINKNGNAPIFKNCDYGIVGDVNEILPLLAAALDTGEKQPAPPMVKMKRPAPPKPEPIGKRYVCGGCGYEYVPERGDPDAEVAPGTLFENLPEEWVCPECAEKKDMFIEA
;
A
#
# COMPACT_ATOMS: atom_id res chain seq x y z
N MET A 1 -18.07 11.77 -36.66
CA MET A 1 -18.88 10.73 -35.97
C MET A 1 -19.79 11.41 -34.97
N LEU A 2 -21.04 10.96 -34.85
CA LEU A 2 -21.99 11.40 -33.82
C LEU A 2 -21.83 10.49 -32.60
N PHE A 3 -21.25 10.97 -31.50
CA PHE A 3 -21.17 10.19 -30.26
C PHE A 3 -22.45 10.40 -29.44
N LYS A 4 -23.28 9.35 -29.32
CA LYS A 4 -24.53 9.36 -28.56
C LYS A 4 -24.71 8.04 -27.82
N THR A 5 -25.08 8.11 -26.55
CA THR A 5 -25.53 6.98 -25.75
C THR A 5 -26.86 6.41 -26.28
N THR A 6 -27.11 5.12 -26.06
CA THR A 6 -28.36 4.45 -26.44
C THR A 6 -29.47 4.78 -25.44
N GLU A 7 -30.72 4.49 -25.79
CA GLU A 7 -31.85 4.61 -24.85
C GLU A 7 -31.67 3.69 -23.63
N GLN A 8 -31.06 2.51 -23.82
CA GLN A 8 -30.75 1.59 -22.73
C GLN A 8 -29.71 2.18 -21.77
N HIS A 9 -28.69 2.86 -22.29
CA HIS A 9 -27.70 3.57 -21.48
C HIS A 9 -28.34 4.68 -20.64
N GLU A 10 -29.24 5.47 -21.23
CA GLU A 10 -29.92 6.54 -20.50
C GLU A 10 -30.96 6.01 -19.50
N ALA A 11 -31.64 4.91 -19.81
CA ALA A 11 -32.52 4.22 -18.84
C ALA A 11 -31.72 3.67 -17.65
N LEU A 12 -30.54 3.08 -17.90
CA LEU A 12 -29.63 2.63 -16.85
C LEU A 12 -29.13 3.82 -16.02
N ARG A 13 -28.69 4.90 -16.66
CA ARG A 13 -28.27 6.13 -15.98
C ARG A 13 -29.36 6.63 -15.04
N ALA A 14 -30.60 6.74 -15.51
CA ALA A 14 -31.72 7.20 -14.70
C ALA A 14 -31.98 6.28 -13.50
N LYS A 15 -31.93 4.95 -13.69
CA LYS A 15 -32.07 3.96 -12.62
C LYS A 15 -30.98 4.12 -11.55
N ILE A 16 -29.72 4.24 -11.96
CA ILE A 16 -28.59 4.35 -11.02
C ILE A 16 -28.59 5.72 -10.33
N ARG A 17 -28.93 6.80 -11.04
CA ARG A 17 -29.09 8.13 -10.45
C ARG A 17 -30.16 8.13 -9.36
N ALA A 18 -31.31 7.53 -9.62
CA ALA A 18 -32.38 7.41 -8.63
C ALA A 18 -31.92 6.63 -7.38
N PHE A 19 -31.19 5.52 -7.60
CA PHE A 19 -30.59 4.76 -6.49
C PHE A 19 -29.56 5.60 -5.71
N ALA A 20 -28.64 6.29 -6.39
CA ALA A 20 -27.62 7.10 -5.74
C ALA A 20 -28.23 8.22 -4.89
N GLU A 21 -29.28 8.90 -5.38
CA GLU A 21 -29.99 9.93 -4.62
C GLU A 21 -30.77 9.36 -3.43
N ALA A 22 -31.43 8.20 -3.58
CA ALA A 22 -32.29 7.62 -2.54
C ALA A 22 -31.50 6.86 -1.46
N GLU A 23 -30.43 6.17 -1.84
CA GLU A 23 -29.76 5.19 -0.99
C GLU A 23 -28.34 5.61 -0.59
N VAL A 24 -27.61 6.32 -1.46
CA VAL A 24 -26.21 6.69 -1.19
C VAL A 24 -26.12 8.08 -0.56
N LYS A 25 -26.79 9.07 -1.14
CA LYS A 25 -26.73 10.48 -0.71
C LYS A 25 -27.09 10.69 0.77
N PRO A 26 -28.16 10.07 1.32
CA PRO A 26 -28.56 10.33 2.70
C PRO A 26 -27.50 9.90 3.74
N GLN A 27 -26.64 8.94 3.41
CA GLN A 27 -25.60 8.42 4.31
C GLN A 27 -24.20 8.96 4.01
N ALA A 28 -23.96 9.58 2.84
CA ALA A 28 -22.64 9.97 2.37
C ALA A 28 -21.86 10.85 3.37
N PHE A 29 -22.52 11.81 4.01
CA PHE A 29 -21.87 12.66 5.03
C PHE A 29 -21.41 11.86 6.26
N LEU A 30 -22.25 10.96 6.77
CA LEU A 30 -21.92 10.14 7.93
C LEU A 30 -20.77 9.18 7.61
N MET A 31 -20.82 8.54 6.44
CA MET A 31 -19.77 7.63 5.98
C MET A 31 -18.42 8.33 5.82
N ASP A 32 -18.41 9.55 5.24
CA ASP A 32 -17.20 10.36 5.14
C ASP A 32 -16.68 10.77 6.53
N LYS A 33 -17.55 11.32 7.38
CA LYS A 33 -17.15 11.84 8.70
C LYS A 33 -16.55 10.74 9.58
N GLU A 34 -17.23 9.61 9.67
CA GLU A 34 -16.86 8.50 10.56
C GLU A 34 -15.89 7.49 9.90
N ASN A 35 -15.48 7.71 8.63
CA ASN A 35 -14.60 6.83 7.86
C ASN A 35 -15.15 5.38 7.78
N LEU A 36 -16.43 5.26 7.46
CA LEU A 36 -17.19 4.00 7.46
C LEU A 36 -17.51 3.53 6.04
N PHE A 37 -17.60 2.20 5.87
CA PHE A 37 -18.00 1.57 4.62
C PHE A 37 -19.54 1.50 4.50
N PRO A 38 -20.14 1.86 3.36
CA PRO A 38 -21.59 1.88 3.18
C PRO A 38 -22.17 0.48 2.90
N ASP A 39 -22.07 -0.43 3.89
CA ASP A 39 -22.43 -1.86 3.75
C ASP A 39 -23.83 -2.07 3.13
N GLU A 40 -24.85 -1.30 3.56
CA GLU A 40 -26.21 -1.44 3.06
C GLU A 40 -26.35 -1.04 1.58
N ALA A 41 -25.73 0.07 1.17
CA ALA A 41 -25.80 0.52 -0.22
C ALA A 41 -25.10 -0.48 -1.15
N ILE A 42 -23.96 -1.03 -0.74
CA ILE A 42 -23.23 -2.03 -1.54
C ILE A 42 -24.02 -3.34 -1.66
N ARG A 43 -24.67 -3.79 -0.58
CA ARG A 43 -25.59 -4.95 -0.66
C ARG A 43 -26.72 -4.72 -1.65
N LYS A 44 -27.38 -3.55 -1.61
CA LYS A 44 -28.45 -3.21 -2.55
C LYS A 44 -27.96 -3.12 -3.99
N LEU A 45 -26.73 -2.66 -4.24
CA LEU A 45 -26.11 -2.71 -5.58
C LEU A 45 -25.95 -4.15 -6.08
N GLY A 46 -25.57 -5.08 -5.22
CA GLY A 46 -25.54 -6.51 -5.53
C GLY A 46 -26.91 -7.06 -5.93
N GLU A 47 -27.93 -6.77 -5.12
CA GLU A 47 -29.33 -7.18 -5.39
C GLU A 47 -29.90 -6.59 -6.69
N MET A 48 -29.41 -5.43 -7.10
CA MET A 48 -29.76 -4.80 -8.39
C MET A 48 -29.02 -5.41 -9.59
N GLY A 49 -28.09 -6.35 -9.37
CA GLY A 49 -27.22 -6.94 -10.39
C GLY A 49 -26.11 -6.00 -10.88
N LEU A 50 -25.82 -4.93 -10.14
CA LEU A 50 -24.87 -3.90 -10.57
C LEU A 50 -23.42 -4.20 -10.19
N MET A 51 -23.17 -5.22 -9.35
CA MET A 51 -21.80 -5.64 -9.02
C MET A 51 -21.15 -6.46 -10.15
N GLY A 52 -21.93 -6.98 -11.09
CA GLY A 52 -21.46 -7.75 -12.24
C GLY A 52 -21.84 -7.15 -13.60
N ILE A 53 -21.89 -5.82 -13.72
CA ILE A 53 -22.40 -5.11 -14.91
C ILE A 53 -21.87 -5.68 -16.24
N PRO A 54 -20.54 -5.74 -16.47
CA PRO A 54 -20.02 -6.16 -17.75
C PRO A 54 -19.94 -7.68 -17.93
N TYR A 55 -20.25 -8.46 -16.89
CA TYR A 55 -20.04 -9.91 -16.93
C TYR A 55 -21.21 -10.64 -17.56
N PRO A 56 -20.95 -11.71 -18.35
CA PRO A 56 -22.00 -12.51 -18.97
C PRO A 56 -23.00 -13.08 -17.96
N LYS A 57 -24.24 -13.26 -18.42
CA LYS A 57 -25.34 -13.82 -17.61
C LYS A 57 -25.06 -15.25 -17.13
N GLU A 58 -24.30 -16.04 -17.88
CA GLU A 58 -23.89 -17.40 -17.48
C GLU A 58 -23.05 -17.41 -16.19
N TYR A 59 -22.33 -16.32 -15.90
CA TYR A 59 -21.60 -16.13 -14.64
C TYR A 59 -22.39 -15.32 -13.60
N GLY A 60 -23.68 -15.07 -13.83
CA GLY A 60 -24.53 -14.27 -12.93
C GLY A 60 -24.35 -12.75 -13.04
N GLY A 61 -23.64 -12.26 -14.07
CA GLY A 61 -23.55 -10.83 -14.36
C GLY A 61 -24.75 -10.27 -15.12
N ALA A 62 -24.77 -8.96 -15.34
CA ALA A 62 -25.87 -8.28 -16.03
C ALA A 62 -25.79 -8.42 -17.56
N GLY A 63 -24.60 -8.74 -18.10
CA GLY A 63 -24.34 -8.84 -19.53
C GLY A 63 -24.49 -7.51 -20.27
N LEU A 64 -24.14 -6.40 -19.60
CA LEU A 64 -24.12 -5.06 -20.20
C LEU A 64 -22.70 -4.71 -20.68
N ASP A 65 -22.54 -3.58 -21.35
CA ASP A 65 -21.28 -3.17 -21.96
C ASP A 65 -20.37 -2.38 -21.01
N ALA A 66 -19.12 -2.16 -21.44
CA ALA A 66 -18.14 -1.35 -20.70
C ALA A 66 -18.61 0.10 -20.50
N LEU A 67 -19.43 0.64 -21.41
CA LEU A 67 -20.01 1.98 -21.28
C LEU A 67 -21.07 2.05 -20.18
N SER A 68 -21.93 1.03 -20.06
CA SER A 68 -22.88 0.88 -18.95
C SER A 68 -22.17 0.82 -17.60
N TYR A 69 -21.02 0.13 -17.53
CA TYR A 69 -20.16 0.14 -16.35
C TYR A 69 -19.64 1.55 -16.03
N ALA A 70 -19.11 2.28 -17.02
CA ALA A 70 -18.64 3.64 -16.81
C ALA A 70 -19.76 4.59 -16.33
N ILE A 71 -20.96 4.47 -16.90
CA ILE A 71 -22.15 5.24 -16.46
C ILE A 71 -22.49 4.93 -14.99
N ALA A 72 -22.43 3.66 -14.59
CA ALA A 72 -22.71 3.28 -13.21
C ALA A 72 -21.73 3.90 -12.22
N VAL A 73 -20.44 3.84 -12.51
CA VAL A 73 -19.40 4.46 -11.68
C VAL A 73 -19.56 5.98 -11.65
N GLU A 74 -19.84 6.62 -12.78
CA GLU A 74 -20.08 8.07 -12.85
C GLU A 74 -21.26 8.51 -11.98
N GLU A 75 -22.42 7.86 -12.12
CA GLU A 75 -23.63 8.27 -11.40
C GLU A 75 -23.56 8.02 -9.88
N LEU A 76 -22.85 6.97 -9.45
CA LEU A 76 -22.55 6.77 -8.03
C LEU A 76 -21.57 7.83 -7.51
N SER A 77 -20.49 8.09 -8.26
CA SER A 77 -19.45 9.05 -7.87
C SER A 77 -19.93 10.50 -7.88
N ARG A 78 -20.99 10.80 -8.64
CA ARG A 78 -21.71 12.09 -8.60
C ARG A 78 -22.25 12.41 -7.22
N VAL A 79 -22.57 11.39 -6.44
CA VAL A 79 -23.06 11.53 -5.06
C VAL A 79 -21.94 11.26 -4.07
N ASP A 80 -21.23 10.14 -4.18
CA ASP A 80 -20.18 9.74 -3.25
C ASP A 80 -19.02 9.04 -3.99
N GLY A 81 -17.85 9.67 -3.96
CA GLY A 81 -16.66 9.15 -4.63
C GLY A 81 -16.21 7.80 -4.07
N GLY A 82 -16.42 7.53 -2.78
CA GLY A 82 -16.06 6.24 -2.18
C GLY A 82 -16.95 5.08 -2.66
N THR A 83 -18.27 5.27 -2.72
CA THR A 83 -19.20 4.27 -3.27
C THR A 83 -18.88 3.95 -4.73
N GLY A 84 -18.56 4.97 -5.54
CA GLY A 84 -18.12 4.77 -6.92
C GLY A 84 -16.85 3.94 -7.05
N VAL A 85 -15.82 4.20 -6.23
CA VAL A 85 -14.57 3.41 -6.30
C VAL A 85 -14.75 1.98 -5.76
N ILE A 86 -15.66 1.74 -4.81
CA ILE A 86 -15.94 0.39 -4.33
C ILE A 86 -16.43 -0.49 -5.49
N LEU A 87 -17.39 0.01 -6.27
CA LEU A 87 -17.87 -0.67 -7.48
C LEU A 87 -16.76 -0.80 -8.51
N SER A 88 -16.01 0.28 -8.77
CA SER A 88 -14.91 0.27 -9.75
C SER A 88 -13.89 -0.81 -9.42
N ALA A 89 -13.31 -0.78 -8.21
CA ALA A 89 -12.30 -1.74 -7.77
C ALA A 89 -12.82 -3.18 -7.75
N HIS A 90 -14.08 -3.38 -7.35
CA HIS A 90 -14.72 -4.69 -7.40
C HIS A 90 -14.80 -5.23 -8.85
N VAL A 91 -15.35 -4.43 -9.77
CA VAL A 91 -15.59 -4.85 -11.15
C VAL A 91 -14.28 -4.93 -11.91
N SER A 92 -13.58 -3.82 -12.10
CA SER A 92 -12.47 -3.73 -13.05
C SER A 92 -11.15 -4.30 -12.53
N LEU A 93 -10.95 -4.36 -11.21
CA LEU A 93 -9.68 -4.83 -10.63
C LEU A 93 -9.79 -6.21 -9.99
N GLY A 94 -10.82 -6.44 -9.16
CA GLY A 94 -11.01 -7.72 -8.46
C GLY A 94 -11.57 -8.82 -9.35
N SER A 95 -12.62 -8.51 -10.12
CA SER A 95 -13.37 -9.51 -10.88
C SER A 95 -12.83 -9.72 -12.30
N TRP A 96 -12.42 -8.64 -12.98
CA TRP A 96 -12.00 -8.69 -14.38
C TRP A 96 -10.83 -9.63 -14.66
N PRO A 97 -9.72 -9.64 -13.88
CA PRO A 97 -8.62 -10.56 -14.16
C PRO A 97 -9.03 -12.03 -14.00
N ILE A 98 -9.98 -12.35 -13.11
CA ILE A 98 -10.55 -13.70 -12.96
C ILE A 98 -11.38 -14.05 -14.19
N PHE A 99 -12.21 -13.12 -14.68
CA PHE A 99 -12.96 -13.31 -15.91
C PHE A 99 -12.06 -13.51 -17.14
N ALA A 100 -11.00 -12.71 -17.27
CA ALA A 100 -10.14 -12.69 -18.45
C ALA A 100 -9.11 -13.84 -18.48
N TYR A 101 -8.58 -14.24 -17.32
CA TYR A 101 -7.46 -15.19 -17.23
C TYR A 101 -7.76 -16.42 -16.39
N GLY A 102 -8.93 -16.49 -15.76
CA GLY A 102 -9.31 -17.63 -14.93
C GLY A 102 -9.67 -18.85 -15.77
N THR A 103 -9.40 -20.04 -15.22
CA THR A 103 -10.00 -21.28 -15.74
C THR A 103 -11.52 -21.27 -15.50
N GLU A 104 -12.24 -22.17 -16.15
CA GLU A 104 -13.69 -22.27 -15.94
C GLU A 104 -14.02 -22.54 -14.47
N GLU A 105 -13.28 -23.42 -13.81
CA GLU A 105 -13.45 -23.74 -12.40
C GLU A 105 -13.20 -22.51 -11.51
N GLN A 106 -12.18 -21.71 -11.82
CA GLN A 106 -11.91 -20.46 -11.11
C GLN A 106 -13.03 -19.44 -11.32
N LYS A 107 -13.60 -19.33 -12.53
CA LYS A 107 -14.73 -18.42 -12.79
C LYS A 107 -15.96 -18.86 -12.01
N GLN A 108 -16.31 -20.15 -12.05
CA GLN A 108 -17.45 -20.67 -11.28
C GLN A 108 -17.26 -20.47 -9.78
N LYS A 109 -16.06 -20.70 -9.25
CA LYS A 109 -15.77 -20.57 -7.81
C LYS A 109 -15.69 -19.12 -7.34
N TYR A 110 -15.08 -18.23 -8.13
CA TYR A 110 -14.73 -16.87 -7.70
C TYR A 110 -15.50 -15.78 -8.42
N LEU A 111 -15.59 -15.84 -9.75
CA LEU A 111 -16.28 -14.79 -10.52
C LEU A 111 -17.78 -14.79 -10.25
N VAL A 112 -18.42 -15.97 -10.16
CA VAL A 112 -19.89 -16.05 -10.00
C VAL A 112 -20.38 -15.36 -8.73
N PRO A 113 -19.82 -15.63 -7.52
CA PRO A 113 -20.22 -14.90 -6.32
C PRO A 113 -19.93 -13.39 -6.40
N LEU A 114 -18.83 -13.00 -7.08
CA LEU A 114 -18.49 -11.59 -7.29
C LEU A 114 -19.51 -10.89 -8.20
N ALA A 115 -19.81 -11.46 -9.37
CA ALA A 115 -20.74 -10.90 -10.34
C ALA A 115 -22.17 -10.77 -9.79
N LYS A 116 -22.60 -11.70 -8.93
CA LYS A 116 -23.88 -11.62 -8.22
C LYS A 116 -23.90 -10.60 -7.08
N GLY A 117 -22.74 -10.05 -6.69
CA GLY A 117 -22.60 -9.14 -5.55
C GLY A 117 -22.73 -9.81 -4.19
N GLU A 118 -22.60 -11.15 -4.12
CA GLU A 118 -22.60 -11.92 -2.87
C GLU A 118 -21.26 -11.78 -2.13
N LYS A 119 -20.18 -11.53 -2.88
CA LYS A 119 -18.82 -11.29 -2.38
C LYS A 119 -18.25 -10.01 -2.97
N ILE A 120 -17.24 -9.43 -2.32
CA ILE A 120 -16.52 -8.26 -2.83
C ILE A 120 -15.09 -8.63 -3.25
N GLY A 121 -14.67 -8.11 -4.40
CA GLY A 121 -13.33 -8.28 -4.96
C GLY A 121 -12.38 -7.11 -4.63
N ALA A 122 -11.10 -7.41 -4.53
CA ALA A 122 -10.01 -6.45 -4.34
C ALA A 122 -8.74 -6.87 -5.10
N PHE A 123 -7.80 -5.93 -5.24
CA PHE A 123 -6.61 -6.08 -6.08
C PHE A 123 -5.35 -5.66 -5.33
N GLY A 124 -4.45 -6.61 -5.06
CA GLY A 124 -3.25 -6.46 -4.24
C GLY A 124 -1.96 -6.42 -5.07
N LEU A 125 -1.59 -5.23 -5.58
CA LEU A 125 -0.36 -5.03 -6.35
C LEU A 125 0.70 -4.23 -5.58
N THR A 126 0.31 -3.06 -5.08
CA THR A 126 1.20 -2.04 -4.50
C THR A 126 1.89 -2.49 -3.22
N GLU A 127 3.16 -2.12 -3.07
CA GLU A 127 3.97 -2.34 -1.87
C GLU A 127 4.69 -1.04 -1.43
N PRO A 128 5.23 -0.96 -0.21
CA PRO A 128 5.93 0.23 0.27
C PRO A 128 7.09 0.69 -0.64
N ASN A 129 7.73 -0.23 -1.35
CA ASN A 129 8.81 0.03 -2.31
C ASN A 129 8.34 0.02 -3.78
N ALA A 130 7.12 -0.47 -4.07
CA ALA A 130 6.63 -0.70 -5.42
C ALA A 130 5.23 -0.05 -5.61
N GLY A 131 5.25 1.24 -5.95
CA GLY A 131 4.06 2.02 -6.33
C GLY A 131 4.00 2.23 -7.84
N SER A 132 4.53 3.36 -8.30
CA SER A 132 4.67 3.64 -9.73
C SER A 132 5.57 2.60 -10.44
N ASP A 133 6.62 2.12 -9.77
CA ASP A 133 7.41 0.98 -10.20
C ASP A 133 6.79 -0.33 -9.71
N ALA A 134 5.63 -0.68 -10.27
CA ALA A 134 4.89 -1.87 -9.87
C ALA A 134 5.65 -3.19 -10.13
N GLY A 135 6.66 -3.16 -11.01
CA GLY A 135 7.52 -4.32 -11.28
C GLY A 135 8.49 -4.65 -10.15
N GLY A 136 8.71 -3.73 -9.22
CA GLY A 136 9.61 -3.90 -8.07
C GLY A 136 9.00 -4.65 -6.87
N THR A 137 7.89 -5.39 -7.05
CA THR A 137 7.23 -6.15 -5.98
C THR A 137 8.18 -7.15 -5.33
N GLU A 138 8.15 -7.25 -3.99
CA GLU A 138 8.96 -8.15 -3.16
C GLU A 138 8.14 -9.23 -2.45
N THR A 139 6.80 -9.18 -2.46
CA THR A 139 5.97 -10.30 -1.98
C THR A 139 6.33 -11.55 -2.77
N THR A 140 6.57 -12.67 -2.08
CA THR A 140 7.02 -13.93 -2.66
C THR A 140 5.93 -14.98 -2.63
N ALA A 141 5.97 -15.90 -3.59
CA ALA A 141 5.16 -17.12 -3.62
C ALA A 141 6.08 -18.29 -3.97
N VAL A 142 6.38 -19.15 -2.98
CA VAL A 142 7.30 -20.29 -3.16
C VAL A 142 6.52 -21.56 -3.41
N ASP A 143 6.88 -22.31 -4.44
CA ASP A 143 6.30 -23.62 -4.72
C ASP A 143 6.65 -24.63 -3.60
N LYS A 144 5.64 -25.24 -2.98
CA LYS A 144 5.78 -26.32 -1.98
C LYS A 144 5.21 -27.66 -2.46
N GLY A 145 4.92 -27.81 -3.75
CA GLY A 145 4.34 -29.01 -4.35
C GLY A 145 2.81 -28.93 -4.42
N ASP A 146 2.14 -29.12 -3.29
CA ASP A 146 0.67 -29.10 -3.19
C ASP A 146 0.06 -27.69 -3.05
N HIS A 147 0.88 -26.69 -2.69
CA HIS A 147 0.47 -25.29 -2.58
C HIS A 147 1.62 -24.32 -2.93
N TRP A 148 1.27 -23.05 -3.04
CA TRP A 148 2.19 -21.91 -3.01
C TRP A 148 2.22 -21.31 -1.61
N LEU A 149 3.41 -21.05 -1.08
CA LEU A 149 3.58 -20.39 0.21
C LEU A 149 3.84 -18.90 -0.01
N LEU A 150 2.85 -18.06 0.29
CA LEU A 150 2.91 -16.61 0.11
C LEU A 150 3.41 -15.89 1.36
N ASN A 151 4.38 -15.00 1.16
CA ASN A 151 4.94 -14.16 2.21
C ASN A 151 5.19 -12.72 1.72
N GLY A 152 4.78 -11.74 2.51
CA GLY A 152 4.98 -10.33 2.22
C GLY A 152 3.80 -9.47 2.66
N GLY A 153 3.54 -8.40 1.92
CA GLY A 153 2.41 -7.53 2.20
C GLY A 153 2.13 -6.55 1.08
N LYS A 154 0.89 -6.08 1.00
CA LYS A 154 0.44 -5.06 0.06
C LYS A 154 -0.12 -3.87 0.82
N ILE A 155 -0.02 -2.67 0.25
CA ILE A 155 -0.51 -1.44 0.87
C ILE A 155 -1.48 -0.72 -0.05
N PHE A 156 -2.34 0.11 0.53
CA PHE A 156 -3.35 0.90 -0.18
C PHE A 156 -4.38 0.06 -0.95
N ILE A 157 -4.78 -1.09 -0.40
CA ILE A 157 -5.69 -1.99 -1.11
C ILE A 157 -7.13 -1.58 -0.85
N THR A 158 -7.74 -0.97 -1.86
CA THR A 158 -9.17 -0.63 -1.89
C THR A 158 -10.02 -1.88 -1.65
N ASN A 159 -11.14 -1.71 -0.93
CA ASN A 159 -12.03 -2.74 -0.44
C ASN A 159 -11.44 -3.63 0.66
N ALA A 160 -10.16 -3.53 1.04
CA ALA A 160 -9.65 -4.23 2.22
C ALA A 160 -10.05 -3.49 3.52
N PRO A 161 -10.46 -4.21 4.59
CA PRO A 161 -10.61 -5.67 4.73
C PRO A 161 -12.04 -6.19 4.43
N LYS A 162 -12.87 -5.40 3.77
CA LYS A 162 -14.27 -5.74 3.45
C LYS A 162 -14.42 -6.78 2.33
N ALA A 163 -13.45 -6.84 1.41
CA ALA A 163 -13.42 -7.82 0.33
C ALA A 163 -13.23 -9.26 0.85
N ASP A 164 -13.74 -10.20 0.07
CA ASP A 164 -13.68 -11.64 0.33
C ASP A 164 -12.66 -12.33 -0.58
N THR A 165 -12.48 -11.80 -1.80
CA THR A 165 -11.59 -12.36 -2.83
C THR A 165 -10.58 -11.31 -3.28
N TYR A 166 -9.31 -11.67 -3.30
CA TYR A 166 -8.19 -10.79 -3.62
C TYR A 166 -7.40 -11.36 -4.78
N VAL A 167 -7.13 -10.55 -5.81
CA VAL A 167 -6.14 -10.88 -6.84
C VAL A 167 -4.81 -10.25 -6.44
N VAL A 168 -3.83 -11.07 -6.10
CA VAL A 168 -2.54 -10.67 -5.51
C VAL A 168 -1.39 -11.03 -6.44
N PHE A 169 -0.40 -10.13 -6.54
CA PHE A 169 0.78 -10.35 -7.37
C PHE A 169 2.01 -10.61 -6.51
N ALA A 170 2.73 -11.68 -6.82
CA ALA A 170 3.90 -12.11 -6.06
C ALA A 170 4.99 -12.67 -6.97
N VAL A 171 6.25 -12.55 -6.54
CA VAL A 171 7.43 -13.10 -7.20
C VAL A 171 7.47 -14.61 -6.97
N THR A 172 7.36 -15.39 -8.05
CA THR A 172 7.58 -16.85 -8.04
C THR A 172 8.99 -17.20 -8.50
N THR A 173 9.56 -16.42 -9.42
CA THR A 173 10.94 -16.58 -9.89
C THR A 173 11.72 -15.28 -9.63
N PRO A 174 12.58 -15.23 -8.60
CA PRO A 174 13.42 -14.07 -8.33
C PRO A 174 14.34 -13.73 -9.51
N ASP A 175 14.82 -12.49 -9.53
CA ASP A 175 15.93 -12.04 -10.39
C ASP A 175 15.69 -12.01 -11.92
N ILE A 176 14.51 -12.38 -12.41
CA ILE A 176 14.15 -12.25 -13.84
C ILE A 176 13.19 -11.07 -14.14
N GLY A 177 13.09 -10.14 -13.19
CA GLY A 177 12.29 -8.92 -13.30
C GLY A 177 10.78 -9.20 -13.40
N THR A 178 10.08 -8.44 -14.24
CA THR A 178 8.61 -8.54 -14.38
C THR A 178 8.11 -9.90 -14.88
N ARG A 179 8.99 -10.70 -15.50
CA ARG A 179 8.68 -12.07 -15.94
C ARG A 179 8.66 -13.08 -14.79
N GLY A 180 9.15 -12.71 -13.61
CA GLY A 180 9.16 -13.55 -12.41
C GLY A 180 7.93 -13.35 -11.53
N ILE A 181 6.99 -12.50 -11.95
CA ILE A 181 5.80 -12.15 -11.18
C ILE A 181 4.62 -12.98 -11.67
N SER A 182 3.88 -13.58 -10.74
CA SER A 182 2.67 -14.37 -10.98
C SER A 182 1.47 -13.74 -10.24
N ALA A 183 0.26 -14.10 -10.67
CA ALA A 183 -0.99 -13.64 -10.07
C ALA A 183 -1.68 -14.79 -9.32
N PHE A 184 -2.28 -14.49 -8.17
CA PHE A 184 -2.91 -15.47 -7.29
C PHE A 184 -4.29 -14.98 -6.86
N ILE A 185 -5.28 -15.88 -6.81
CA ILE A 185 -6.56 -15.62 -6.15
C ILE A 185 -6.41 -16.03 -4.67
N VAL A 186 -6.62 -15.10 -3.75
CA VAL A 186 -6.50 -15.32 -2.30
C VAL A 186 -7.83 -15.01 -1.63
N GLU A 187 -8.29 -15.88 -0.73
CA GLU A 187 -9.55 -15.71 -0.01
C GLU A 187 -9.33 -15.21 1.41
N LYS A 188 -10.19 -14.27 1.83
CA LYS A 188 -10.25 -13.83 3.23
C LYS A 188 -10.56 -15.02 4.15
N GLY A 189 -9.87 -15.06 5.29
CA GLY A 189 -10.06 -16.09 6.32
C GLY A 189 -9.08 -17.26 6.23
N TRP A 190 -8.25 -17.33 5.17
CA TRP A 190 -7.13 -18.27 5.13
C TRP A 190 -6.10 -17.97 6.21
N GLU A 191 -5.55 -19.04 6.79
CA GLU A 191 -4.53 -18.95 7.82
C GLU A 191 -3.32 -18.15 7.32
N GLY A 192 -2.82 -17.25 8.17
CA GLY A 192 -1.71 -16.36 7.83
C GLY A 192 -2.07 -15.14 6.99
N PHE A 193 -3.28 -15.07 6.40
CA PHE A 193 -3.73 -13.92 5.62
C PHE A 193 -4.54 -12.96 6.50
N THR A 194 -3.95 -11.81 6.82
CA THR A 194 -4.53 -10.82 7.73
C THR A 194 -4.46 -9.42 7.12
N PHE A 195 -5.04 -8.44 7.82
CA PHE A 195 -5.17 -7.07 7.33
C PHE A 195 -4.63 -6.07 8.35
N GLY A 196 -4.09 -4.97 7.85
CA GLY A 196 -3.84 -3.78 8.67
C GLY A 196 -5.14 -3.02 8.98
N ASP A 197 -5.01 -1.97 9.79
CA ASP A 197 -6.14 -1.08 10.08
C ASP A 197 -6.60 -0.34 8.81
N HIS A 198 -7.88 0.04 8.79
CA HIS A 198 -8.39 0.91 7.75
C HIS A 198 -7.69 2.29 7.82
N TYR A 199 -7.06 2.73 6.71
CA TYR A 199 -6.38 4.01 6.66
C TYR A 199 -7.35 5.20 6.85
N ASP A 200 -6.89 6.18 7.62
CA ASP A 200 -7.52 7.50 7.75
C ASP A 200 -7.06 8.41 6.60
N LYS A 201 -7.96 8.68 5.64
CA LYS A 201 -7.63 9.30 4.34
C LYS A 201 -8.16 10.73 4.24
N MET A 202 -7.55 11.52 3.33
CA MET A 202 -8.02 12.87 2.99
C MET A 202 -9.45 12.87 2.42
N GLY A 203 -9.72 12.01 1.44
CA GLY A 203 -11.00 11.85 0.76
C GLY A 203 -11.32 10.38 0.52
N ILE A 204 -12.43 10.12 -0.17
CA ILE A 204 -13.05 8.81 -0.40
C ILE A 204 -13.11 7.99 0.89
N ARG A 205 -13.48 8.66 1.99
CA ARG A 205 -13.49 8.09 3.35
C ARG A 205 -14.58 7.03 3.55
N SER A 206 -15.58 7.01 2.66
CA SER A 206 -16.57 5.93 2.54
C SER A 206 -16.01 4.65 1.88
N SER A 207 -14.81 4.69 1.29
CA SER A 207 -14.13 3.49 0.77
C SER A 207 -13.17 2.91 1.79
N SER A 208 -13.26 1.60 2.00
CA SER A 208 -12.27 0.86 2.79
C SER A 208 -10.94 0.72 2.03
N THR A 209 -9.84 0.79 2.77
CA THR A 209 -8.46 0.74 2.26
C THR A 209 -7.55 0.30 3.39
N ALA A 210 -6.83 -0.80 3.21
CA ALA A 210 -5.96 -1.35 4.25
C ALA A 210 -4.73 -2.02 3.65
N GLU A 211 -3.85 -2.47 4.55
CA GLU A 211 -2.74 -3.37 4.21
C GLU A 211 -3.24 -4.81 4.10
N LEU A 212 -2.65 -5.57 3.19
CA LEU A 212 -2.71 -7.03 3.15
C LEU A 212 -1.43 -7.57 3.75
N ILE A 213 -1.52 -8.57 4.62
CA ILE A 213 -0.38 -9.17 5.31
C ILE A 213 -0.42 -10.67 5.04
N PHE A 214 0.63 -11.20 4.43
CA PHE A 214 0.76 -12.64 4.12
C PHE A 214 1.90 -13.21 4.95
N ASN A 215 1.58 -14.04 5.95
CA ASN A 215 2.55 -14.75 6.77
C ASN A 215 2.36 -16.26 6.58
N ASP A 216 3.21 -16.88 5.76
CA ASP A 216 3.15 -18.30 5.42
C ASP A 216 1.76 -18.76 4.93
N VAL A 217 1.13 -17.94 4.08
CA VAL A 217 -0.21 -18.23 3.55
C VAL A 217 -0.12 -19.35 2.54
N LYS A 218 -0.82 -20.46 2.81
CA LYS A 218 -0.91 -21.60 1.90
C LYS A 218 -1.99 -21.34 0.85
N VAL A 219 -1.56 -20.99 -0.36
CA VAL A 219 -2.45 -20.76 -1.51
C VAL A 219 -2.48 -22.04 -2.36
N PRO A 220 -3.65 -22.66 -2.60
CA PRO A 220 -3.75 -23.87 -3.43
C PRO A 220 -3.14 -23.69 -4.82
N LYS A 221 -2.66 -24.78 -5.43
CA LYS A 221 -2.04 -24.73 -6.76
C LYS A 221 -2.97 -24.21 -7.84
N GLU A 222 -4.24 -24.59 -7.76
CA GLU A 222 -5.32 -24.17 -8.64
C GLU A 222 -5.70 -22.69 -8.49
N ASN A 223 -5.12 -21.97 -7.52
CA ASN A 223 -5.35 -20.54 -7.31
C ASN A 223 -4.32 -19.63 -8.01
N LEU A 224 -3.36 -20.22 -8.75
CA LEU A 224 -2.56 -19.48 -9.73
C LEU A 224 -3.49 -18.98 -10.85
N LEU A 225 -3.53 -17.67 -11.07
CA LEU A 225 -4.35 -17.04 -12.09
C LEU A 225 -3.53 -16.81 -13.37
N GLY A 226 -3.95 -17.43 -14.47
CA GLY A 226 -3.16 -17.49 -15.70
C GLY A 226 -1.96 -18.44 -15.55
N LYS A 227 -0.84 -18.12 -16.19
CA LYS A 227 0.40 -18.93 -16.10
C LYS A 227 1.42 -18.26 -15.19
N GLU A 228 2.32 -19.07 -14.63
CA GLU A 228 3.48 -18.56 -13.89
C GLU A 228 4.28 -17.56 -14.75
N GLY A 229 4.70 -16.44 -14.15
CA GLY A 229 5.42 -15.36 -14.81
C GLY A 229 4.56 -14.40 -15.65
N GLN A 230 3.24 -14.62 -15.75
CA GLN A 230 2.32 -13.73 -16.46
C GLN A 230 1.69 -12.64 -15.57
N GLY A 231 1.99 -12.63 -14.27
CA GLY A 231 1.36 -11.75 -13.30
C GLY A 231 1.49 -10.26 -13.65
N PHE A 232 2.67 -9.80 -14.08
CA PHE A 232 2.83 -8.39 -14.47
C PHE A 232 2.00 -8.01 -15.69
N LYS A 233 1.89 -8.91 -16.69
CA LYS A 233 1.03 -8.70 -17.87
C LYS A 233 -0.44 -8.58 -17.44
N ILE A 234 -0.90 -9.51 -16.59
CA ILE A 234 -2.26 -9.49 -16.05
C ILE A 234 -2.51 -8.17 -15.31
N ALA A 235 -1.60 -7.76 -14.42
CA ALA A 235 -1.72 -6.50 -13.68
C ALA A 235 -1.86 -5.28 -14.61
N MET A 236 -1.02 -5.17 -15.64
CA MET A 236 -1.07 -4.03 -16.57
C MET A 236 -2.36 -4.00 -17.37
N SER A 237 -2.81 -5.14 -17.91
CA SER A 237 -4.08 -5.21 -18.65
C SER A 237 -5.29 -4.92 -17.76
N THR A 238 -5.24 -5.33 -16.49
CA THR A 238 -6.28 -4.99 -15.50
C THR A 238 -6.34 -3.48 -15.27
N LEU A 239 -5.19 -2.83 -15.09
CA LEU A 239 -5.11 -1.38 -14.86
C LEU A 239 -5.54 -0.56 -16.08
N ASP A 240 -5.32 -1.02 -17.31
CA ASP A 240 -5.83 -0.33 -18.50
C ASP A 240 -7.36 -0.22 -18.46
N GLY A 241 -8.05 -1.26 -17.99
CA GLY A 241 -9.49 -1.25 -17.76
C GLY A 241 -9.91 -0.44 -16.54
N GLY A 242 -9.18 -0.58 -15.42
CA GLY A 242 -9.45 0.15 -14.18
C GLY A 242 -9.36 1.66 -14.32
N ARG A 243 -8.43 2.15 -15.16
CA ARG A 243 -8.31 3.59 -15.51
C ARG A 243 -9.58 4.19 -16.09
N ILE A 244 -10.38 3.43 -16.86
CA ILE A 244 -11.69 3.90 -17.35
C ILE A 244 -12.65 4.11 -16.17
N GLY A 245 -12.67 3.18 -15.22
CA GLY A 245 -13.45 3.30 -13.99
C GLY A 245 -13.06 4.51 -13.16
N ILE A 246 -11.76 4.76 -12.98
CA ILE A 246 -11.28 5.95 -12.28
C ILE A 246 -11.61 7.24 -13.03
N ALA A 247 -11.51 7.23 -14.36
CA ALA A 247 -11.90 8.39 -15.16
C ALA A 247 -13.41 8.68 -15.00
N ALA A 248 -14.25 7.65 -14.98
CA ALA A 248 -15.67 7.76 -14.71
C ALA A 248 -15.96 8.27 -13.29
N GLN A 249 -15.19 7.82 -12.29
CA GLN A 249 -15.30 8.31 -10.93
C GLN A 249 -14.97 9.81 -10.83
N ALA A 250 -13.85 10.23 -11.41
CA ALA A 250 -13.45 11.64 -11.44
C ALA A 250 -14.49 12.50 -12.16
N LEU A 251 -15.02 12.01 -13.28
CA LEU A 251 -16.11 12.65 -14.02
C LEU A 251 -17.36 12.80 -13.16
N GLY A 252 -17.76 11.76 -12.43
CA GLY A 252 -18.90 11.80 -11.52
C GLY A 252 -18.71 12.85 -10.42
N ILE A 253 -17.57 12.82 -9.72
CA ILE A 253 -17.24 13.81 -8.68
C ILE A 253 -17.32 15.25 -9.23
N ALA A 254 -16.76 15.49 -10.42
CA ALA A 254 -16.82 16.78 -11.09
C ALA A 254 -18.26 17.18 -11.44
N GLN A 255 -19.06 16.25 -11.97
CA GLN A 255 -20.47 16.47 -12.30
C GLN A 255 -21.28 16.84 -11.06
N GLY A 256 -21.10 16.13 -9.95
CA GLY A 256 -21.80 16.41 -8.69
C GLY A 256 -21.46 17.80 -8.13
N ALA A 257 -20.18 18.15 -8.15
CA ALA A 257 -19.71 19.46 -7.68
C ALA A 257 -20.24 20.60 -8.56
N TYR A 258 -20.29 20.40 -9.88
CA TYR A 258 -20.89 21.35 -10.81
C TYR A 258 -22.39 21.52 -10.58
N GLU A 259 -23.14 20.43 -10.43
CA GLU A 259 -24.59 20.50 -10.17
C GLU A 259 -24.88 21.28 -8.88
N ALA A 260 -24.17 20.99 -7.79
CA ALA A 260 -24.28 21.73 -6.53
C ALA A 260 -23.93 23.22 -6.68
N ALA A 261 -22.86 23.53 -7.42
CA ALA A 261 -22.45 24.91 -7.68
C ALA A 261 -23.49 25.69 -8.50
N VAL A 262 -24.10 25.06 -9.51
CA VAL A 262 -25.16 25.67 -10.32
C VAL A 262 -26.40 25.95 -9.47
N GLU A 263 -26.83 24.99 -8.66
CA GLU A 263 -27.98 25.13 -7.77
C GLU A 263 -27.75 26.29 -6.79
N TYR A 264 -26.63 26.26 -6.06
CA TYR A 264 -26.28 27.33 -5.12
C TYR A 264 -26.15 28.70 -5.79
N ALA A 265 -25.58 28.76 -6.99
CA ALA A 265 -25.41 30.02 -7.72
C ALA A 265 -26.74 30.64 -8.19
N LYS A 266 -27.78 29.82 -8.40
CA LYS A 266 -29.13 30.29 -8.75
C LYS A 266 -29.92 30.77 -7.55
N GLU A 267 -29.59 30.30 -6.35
CA GLU A 267 -30.32 30.64 -5.11
C GLU A 267 -29.64 31.75 -4.31
N ARG A 268 -28.31 31.72 -4.19
CA ARG A 268 -27.57 32.65 -3.34
C ARG A 268 -27.61 34.06 -3.94
N VAL A 269 -28.18 35.02 -3.21
CA VAL A 269 -28.25 36.43 -3.61
C VAL A 269 -27.11 37.24 -2.98
N GLN A 270 -26.39 38.00 -3.81
CA GLN A 270 -25.51 39.10 -3.41
C GLN A 270 -25.63 40.24 -4.40
N PHE A 271 -25.44 41.48 -3.94
CA PHE A 271 -25.61 42.68 -4.78
C PHE A 271 -26.96 42.71 -5.51
N GLY A 272 -28.03 42.23 -4.86
CA GLY A 272 -29.41 42.31 -5.35
C GLY A 272 -29.83 41.27 -6.41
N LYS A 273 -28.99 40.30 -6.77
CA LYS A 273 -29.34 39.22 -7.72
C LYS A 273 -28.67 37.88 -7.37
N PRO A 274 -29.15 36.75 -7.91
CA PRO A 274 -28.43 35.49 -7.77
C PRO A 274 -27.00 35.58 -8.30
N ILE A 275 -26.04 35.00 -7.57
CA ILE A 275 -24.61 35.14 -7.90
C ILE A 275 -24.25 34.52 -9.25
N GLY A 276 -25.03 33.56 -9.76
CA GLY A 276 -24.87 32.98 -11.08
C GLY A 276 -25.01 33.99 -12.23
N PHE A 277 -25.64 35.13 -12.00
CA PHE A 277 -25.76 36.23 -12.97
C PHE A 277 -24.63 37.28 -12.84
N ASN A 278 -23.63 37.04 -11.98
CA ASN A 278 -22.37 37.76 -12.03
C ASN A 278 -21.48 37.13 -13.10
N GLN A 279 -20.98 37.92 -14.05
CA GLN A 279 -20.29 37.42 -15.23
C GLN A 279 -19.12 36.48 -14.91
N SER A 280 -18.34 36.80 -13.87
CA SER A 280 -17.22 35.95 -13.43
C SER A 280 -17.66 34.56 -12.94
N ILE A 281 -18.83 34.46 -12.29
CA ILE A 281 -19.40 33.17 -11.87
C ILE A 281 -19.99 32.44 -13.08
N GLY A 282 -20.69 33.16 -13.96
CA GLY A 282 -21.23 32.60 -15.21
C GLY A 282 -20.13 31.97 -16.08
N PHE A 283 -18.96 32.63 -16.21
CA PHE A 283 -17.81 32.09 -16.92
C PHE A 283 -17.26 30.81 -16.28
N LYS A 284 -17.11 30.77 -14.95
CA LYS A 284 -16.70 29.55 -14.24
C LYS A 284 -17.66 28.39 -14.52
N LEU A 285 -18.96 28.62 -14.44
CA LEU A 285 -19.96 27.59 -14.72
C LEU A 285 -19.88 27.10 -16.18
N ALA A 286 -19.64 27.98 -17.14
CA ALA A 286 -19.46 27.62 -18.55
C ALA A 286 -18.20 26.77 -18.77
N ASP A 287 -17.08 27.16 -18.15
CA ASP A 287 -15.80 26.44 -18.23
C ASP A 287 -15.90 25.05 -17.58
N MET A 288 -16.52 24.97 -16.38
CA MET A 288 -16.77 23.71 -15.69
C MET A 288 -17.60 22.75 -16.58
N ALA A 289 -18.72 23.24 -17.12
CA ALA A 289 -19.59 22.44 -17.99
C ALA A 289 -18.85 21.93 -19.24
N THR A 290 -18.02 22.77 -19.86
CA THR A 290 -17.24 22.43 -21.04
C THR A 290 -16.20 21.36 -20.73
N LYS A 291 -15.43 21.52 -19.64
CA LYS A 291 -14.42 20.54 -19.20
C LYS A 291 -15.05 19.18 -18.90
N ILE A 292 -16.19 19.17 -18.21
CA ILE A 292 -16.95 17.95 -17.91
C ILE A 292 -17.42 17.27 -19.20
N ARG A 293 -17.91 18.03 -20.19
CA ARG A 293 -18.30 17.48 -21.48
C ARG A 293 -17.12 16.82 -22.22
N CYS A 294 -15.96 17.48 -22.23
CA CYS A 294 -14.73 16.93 -22.82
C CYS A 294 -14.29 15.65 -22.12
N ALA A 295 -14.26 15.64 -20.78
CA ALA A 295 -13.89 14.48 -20.00
C ALA A 295 -14.81 13.29 -20.29
N ARG A 296 -16.14 13.52 -20.32
CA ARG A 296 -17.12 12.47 -20.63
C ARG A 296 -16.90 11.84 -22.00
N MET A 297 -16.55 12.63 -23.01
CA MET A 297 -16.24 12.08 -24.33
C MET A 297 -15.01 11.17 -24.31
N LEU A 298 -13.94 11.54 -23.60
CA LEU A 298 -12.76 10.69 -23.45
C LEU A 298 -13.07 9.40 -22.71
N VAL A 299 -13.78 9.47 -21.57
CA VAL A 299 -14.16 8.28 -20.79
C VAL A 299 -14.97 7.32 -21.63
N TYR A 300 -16.02 7.82 -22.27
CA TYR A 300 -16.96 6.96 -23.00
C TYR A 300 -16.35 6.43 -24.29
N SER A 301 -15.49 7.19 -24.97
CA SER A 301 -14.73 6.70 -26.12
C SER A 301 -13.77 5.56 -25.74
N ALA A 302 -13.09 5.66 -24.60
CA ALA A 302 -12.22 4.58 -24.12
C ALA A 302 -13.01 3.32 -23.74
N ALA A 303 -14.21 3.50 -23.14
CA ALA A 303 -15.11 2.40 -22.84
C ALA A 303 -15.62 1.70 -24.11
N ASP A 304 -15.97 2.47 -25.14
CA ASP A 304 -16.43 1.95 -26.44
C ASP A 304 -15.34 1.15 -27.16
N LEU A 305 -14.08 1.64 -27.16
CA LEU A 305 -12.94 0.90 -27.68
C LEU A 305 -12.73 -0.43 -26.95
N LYS A 306 -12.84 -0.41 -25.62
CA LYS A 306 -12.74 -1.64 -24.81
C LYS A 306 -13.81 -2.66 -25.16
N GLU A 307 -15.06 -2.21 -25.34
CA GLU A 307 -16.19 -3.06 -25.71
C GLU A 307 -15.97 -3.75 -27.06
N HIS A 308 -15.44 -3.00 -28.03
CA HIS A 308 -15.15 -3.52 -29.37
C HIS A 308 -13.81 -4.26 -29.48
N HIS A 309 -13.14 -4.53 -28.35
CA HIS A 309 -11.83 -5.20 -28.28
C HIS A 309 -10.71 -4.50 -29.07
N GLU A 310 -10.86 -3.19 -29.30
CA GLU A 310 -9.82 -2.36 -29.89
C GLU A 310 -8.73 -2.03 -28.85
N PRO A 311 -7.49 -1.71 -29.27
CA PRO A 311 -6.50 -1.16 -28.35
C PRO A 311 -7.03 0.11 -27.67
N TYR A 312 -7.05 0.12 -26.33
CA TYR A 312 -7.62 1.23 -25.56
C TYR A 312 -6.70 1.74 -24.43
N GLY A 313 -5.48 1.19 -24.30
CA GLY A 313 -4.58 1.51 -23.18
C GLY A 313 -4.11 2.97 -23.16
N THR A 314 -3.93 3.57 -24.34
CA THR A 314 -3.54 4.98 -24.47
C THR A 314 -4.74 5.89 -24.19
N GLU A 315 -5.91 5.53 -24.71
CA GLU A 315 -7.17 6.26 -24.59
C GLU A 315 -7.68 6.24 -23.15
N SER A 316 -7.54 5.11 -22.45
CA SER A 316 -7.87 5.03 -21.03
C SER A 316 -6.91 5.86 -20.17
N ALA A 317 -5.61 5.91 -20.50
CA ALA A 317 -4.64 6.77 -19.83
C ALA A 317 -4.96 8.26 -20.05
N MET A 318 -5.31 8.67 -21.28
CA MET A 318 -5.75 10.03 -21.60
C MET A 318 -7.04 10.39 -20.85
N ALA A 319 -8.04 9.52 -20.85
CA ALA A 319 -9.30 9.72 -20.15
C ALA A 319 -9.07 9.89 -18.64
N LYS A 320 -8.30 8.98 -18.02
CA LYS A 320 -8.02 9.03 -16.58
C LYS A 320 -7.25 10.28 -16.20
N MET A 321 -6.19 10.63 -16.94
CA MET A 321 -5.40 11.83 -16.68
C MET A 321 -6.27 13.09 -16.78
N TYR A 322 -6.97 13.26 -17.91
CA TYR A 322 -7.75 14.47 -18.15
C TYR A 322 -8.93 14.61 -17.19
N ALA A 323 -9.72 13.55 -16.98
CA ALA A 323 -10.87 13.57 -16.08
C ALA A 323 -10.46 13.87 -14.63
N SER A 324 -9.32 13.32 -14.16
CA SER A 324 -8.82 13.59 -12.81
C SER A 324 -8.25 15.00 -12.62
N ASP A 325 -7.53 15.53 -13.62
CA ASP A 325 -7.02 16.91 -13.58
C ASP A 325 -8.21 17.90 -13.53
N ILE A 326 -9.20 17.75 -14.42
CA ILE A 326 -10.36 18.65 -14.42
C ILE A 326 -11.28 18.45 -13.21
N ALA A 327 -11.34 17.27 -12.60
CA ALA A 327 -12.14 17.06 -11.39
C ALA A 327 -11.63 17.94 -10.24
N LEU A 328 -10.32 18.11 -10.10
CA LEU A 328 -9.74 19.03 -9.14
C LEU A 328 -10.06 20.49 -9.46
N GLU A 329 -9.97 20.90 -10.72
CA GLU A 329 -10.30 22.26 -11.13
C GLU A 329 -11.78 22.60 -10.89
N VAL A 330 -12.68 21.69 -11.30
CA VAL A 330 -14.13 21.85 -11.15
C VAL A 330 -14.54 21.87 -9.68
N THR A 331 -14.03 20.96 -8.87
CA THR A 331 -14.35 20.93 -7.43
C THR A 331 -13.78 22.13 -6.69
N ASN A 332 -12.58 22.61 -7.07
CA ASN A 332 -12.02 23.86 -6.54
C ASN A 332 -12.92 25.07 -6.86
N ASP A 333 -13.36 25.20 -8.12
CA ASP A 333 -14.26 26.28 -8.50
C ASP A 333 -15.64 26.16 -7.84
N ALA A 334 -16.15 24.94 -7.63
CA ALA A 334 -17.39 24.72 -6.88
C ALA A 334 -17.27 25.22 -5.43
N VAL A 335 -16.19 24.89 -4.72
CA VAL A 335 -15.92 25.44 -3.38
C VAL A 335 -15.84 26.97 -3.43
N GLN A 336 -15.16 27.53 -4.44
CA GLN A 336 -15.02 28.97 -4.59
C GLN A 336 -16.35 29.69 -4.86
N ILE A 337 -17.27 29.09 -5.62
CA ILE A 337 -18.62 29.60 -5.89
C ILE A 337 -19.47 29.60 -4.61
N PHE A 338 -19.34 28.57 -3.77
CA PHE A 338 -19.99 28.55 -2.46
C PHE A 338 -19.40 29.59 -1.48
N GLY A 339 -18.17 30.02 -1.70
CA GLY A 339 -17.46 30.96 -0.83
C GLY A 339 -17.21 30.36 0.55
N GLY A 340 -17.41 31.15 1.61
CA GLY A 340 -17.18 30.69 2.98
C GLY A 340 -17.97 29.43 3.36
N THR A 341 -19.19 29.28 2.84
CA THR A 341 -20.02 28.07 3.07
C THR A 341 -19.36 26.82 2.50
N GLY A 342 -18.71 26.93 1.34
CA GLY A 342 -18.07 25.81 0.65
C GLY A 342 -16.88 25.23 1.40
N PHE A 343 -16.37 25.93 2.41
CA PHE A 343 -15.28 25.47 3.27
C PHE A 343 -15.77 24.75 4.54
N LEU A 344 -17.08 24.76 4.80
CA LEU A 344 -17.67 24.12 5.98
C LEU A 344 -17.92 22.63 5.75
N LYS A 345 -17.54 21.82 6.73
CA LYS A 345 -17.95 20.40 6.79
C LYS A 345 -19.47 20.29 6.75
N GLY A 346 -19.97 19.34 5.98
CA GLY A 346 -21.41 19.12 5.76
C GLY A 346 -21.92 19.67 4.42
N MET A 347 -21.14 20.50 3.73
CA MET A 347 -21.38 20.80 2.32
C MET A 347 -20.75 19.71 1.43
N ASP A 348 -21.46 19.26 0.40
CA ASP A 348 -20.94 18.21 -0.49
C ASP A 348 -19.67 18.63 -1.24
N VAL A 349 -19.55 19.92 -1.61
CA VAL A 349 -18.44 20.42 -2.44
C VAL A 349 -17.06 20.29 -1.79
N GLU A 350 -16.94 20.42 -0.46
CA GLU A 350 -15.64 20.21 0.22
C GLU A 350 -15.25 18.74 0.25
N ARG A 351 -16.23 17.83 0.44
CA ARG A 351 -16.01 16.39 0.33
C ARG A 351 -15.57 16.03 -1.08
N MET A 352 -16.30 16.49 -2.08
CA MET A 352 -15.98 16.24 -3.49
C MET A 352 -14.59 16.75 -3.88
N TYR A 353 -14.15 17.90 -3.35
CA TYR A 353 -12.77 18.39 -3.56
C TYR A 353 -11.71 17.45 -2.96
N ARG A 354 -11.92 16.98 -1.73
CA ARG A 354 -11.02 16.00 -1.09
C ARG A 354 -11.01 14.68 -1.85
N ASP A 355 -12.17 14.22 -2.30
CA ASP A 355 -12.34 12.98 -3.06
C ASP A 355 -11.68 13.06 -4.44
N ALA A 356 -11.79 14.20 -5.13
CA ALA A 356 -11.17 14.39 -6.44
C ALA A 356 -9.64 14.22 -6.39
N LYS A 357 -8.98 14.59 -5.29
CA LYS A 357 -7.51 14.56 -5.19
C LYS A 357 -6.92 13.17 -5.35
N ILE A 358 -7.56 12.12 -4.84
CA ILE A 358 -7.01 10.77 -4.99
C ILE A 358 -7.02 10.30 -6.44
N THR A 359 -7.92 10.87 -7.27
CA THR A 359 -8.08 10.46 -8.67
C THR A 359 -6.84 10.74 -9.51
N THR A 360 -6.01 11.71 -9.14
CA THR A 360 -4.73 12.00 -9.84
C THR A 360 -3.58 11.08 -9.40
N ILE A 361 -3.80 10.19 -8.42
CA ILE A 361 -2.74 9.45 -7.73
C ILE A 361 -2.85 7.93 -7.97
N TYR A 362 -3.95 7.30 -7.58
CA TYR A 362 -4.09 5.85 -7.68
C TYR A 362 -4.29 5.36 -9.14
N GLU A 363 -4.22 4.04 -9.35
CA GLU A 363 -4.30 3.40 -10.68
C GLU A 363 -3.31 3.98 -11.72
N GLY A 364 -2.16 4.42 -11.20
CA GLY A 364 -1.13 5.18 -11.90
C GLY A 364 -1.34 6.67 -11.76
N THR A 365 -0.34 7.36 -11.19
CA THR A 365 -0.38 8.82 -11.06
C THR A 365 -0.50 9.48 -12.43
N ASN A 366 -0.91 10.74 -12.49
CA ASN A 366 -1.03 11.45 -13.77
C ASN A 366 0.33 11.59 -14.49
N GLU A 367 1.47 11.52 -13.78
CA GLU A 367 2.79 11.39 -14.39
C GLU A 367 2.96 10.04 -15.09
N ILE A 368 2.51 8.95 -14.46
CA ILE A 368 2.53 7.61 -15.08
C ILE A 368 1.60 7.53 -16.28
N GLN A 369 0.43 8.17 -16.23
CA GLN A 369 -0.43 8.27 -17.42
C GLN A 369 0.29 9.00 -18.56
N ARG A 370 1.00 10.10 -18.27
CA ARG A 370 1.81 10.82 -19.26
C ARG A 370 2.95 9.94 -19.81
N VAL A 371 3.57 9.09 -18.99
CA VAL A 371 4.57 8.11 -19.46
C VAL A 371 3.93 7.11 -20.43
N VAL A 372 2.75 6.57 -20.13
CA VAL A 372 2.03 5.65 -21.02
C VAL A 372 1.71 6.32 -22.36
N ILE A 373 1.14 7.53 -22.32
CA ILE A 373 0.79 8.31 -23.51
C ILE A 373 2.04 8.65 -24.33
N SER A 374 3.08 9.15 -23.68
CA SER A 374 4.35 9.51 -24.32
C SER A 374 5.01 8.28 -24.97
N SER A 375 5.01 7.14 -24.29
CA SER A 375 5.57 5.89 -24.83
C SER A 375 4.81 5.38 -26.04
N ALA A 376 3.49 5.61 -26.12
CA ALA A 376 2.69 5.26 -27.28
C ALA A 376 2.99 6.16 -28.49
N ILE A 377 3.31 7.44 -28.26
CA ILE A 377 3.63 8.42 -29.30
C ILE A 377 5.08 8.26 -29.78
N MET A 378 6.03 8.19 -28.84
CA MET A 378 7.46 8.23 -29.10
C MET A 378 8.09 6.85 -29.28
N GLY A 379 7.38 5.78 -28.90
CA GLY A 379 7.95 4.45 -28.76
C GLY A 379 8.75 4.28 -27.46
N LYS A 380 9.41 3.12 -27.31
CA LYS A 380 10.28 2.87 -26.15
C LYS A 380 11.59 3.65 -26.32
N PRO A 381 12.15 4.22 -25.23
CA PRO A 381 13.48 4.81 -25.29
C PRO A 381 14.48 3.77 -25.82
N PRO A 382 15.46 4.17 -26.65
CA PRO A 382 16.51 3.28 -27.10
C PRO A 382 17.20 2.67 -25.89
N LYS A 383 17.44 1.35 -25.90
CA LYS A 383 18.32 0.75 -24.90
C LYS A 383 19.71 1.35 -25.11
N SER A 384 20.29 1.95 -24.08
CA SER A 384 21.67 2.39 -24.14
C SER A 384 22.57 1.17 -24.36
N GLU A 385 23.22 1.08 -25.52
CA GLU A 385 24.33 0.15 -25.72
C GLU A 385 25.42 0.50 -24.70
N GLY A 386 25.67 -0.38 -23.73
CA GLY A 386 26.71 -0.21 -22.71
C GLY A 386 26.26 0.30 -21.34
N GLY A 387 24.96 0.51 -21.11
CA GLY A 387 24.45 0.74 -19.75
C GLY A 387 24.33 -0.58 -19.03
N SER A 388 25.25 -0.91 -18.10
CA SER A 388 25.01 -2.01 -17.17
C SER A 388 23.62 -1.80 -16.59
N SER A 389 22.81 -2.86 -16.55
CA SER A 389 21.57 -2.83 -15.76
C SER A 389 22.00 -2.75 -14.30
N SER A 390 22.41 -1.55 -13.87
CA SER A 390 22.51 -1.21 -12.48
C SER A 390 21.08 -1.25 -11.97
N ARG A 391 20.66 -2.47 -11.59
CA ARG A 391 19.50 -2.68 -10.74
C ARG A 391 19.59 -1.60 -9.67
N PRO A 392 18.56 -0.76 -9.47
CA PRO A 392 18.61 0.19 -8.38
C PRO A 392 18.97 -0.60 -7.11
N LYS A 393 20.15 -0.30 -6.55
CA LYS A 393 20.64 -0.97 -5.34
C LYS A 393 19.50 -0.91 -4.33
N LYS A 394 19.09 -2.06 -3.77
CA LYS A 394 18.03 -2.11 -2.76
C LYS A 394 18.30 -0.98 -1.75
N PRO A 395 17.34 -0.05 -1.56
CA PRO A 395 17.58 1.11 -0.71
C PRO A 395 18.00 0.62 0.67
N ALA A 396 19.04 1.24 1.22
CA ALA A 396 19.52 0.87 2.53
C ALA A 396 18.36 0.96 3.55
N PRO A 397 18.26 0.02 4.51
CA PRO A 397 17.26 0.09 5.57
C PRO A 397 17.22 1.47 6.24
N VAL A 398 16.02 1.96 6.56
CA VAL A 398 15.79 3.35 7.04
C VAL A 398 16.60 3.64 8.30
N THR A 399 16.78 2.64 9.16
CA THR A 399 17.55 2.76 10.40
C THR A 399 19.04 2.42 10.24
N GLY A 400 19.52 2.24 9.02
CA GLY A 400 20.87 1.74 8.70
C GLY A 400 20.96 0.21 8.83
N VAL A 401 22.17 -0.33 8.65
CA VAL A 401 22.43 -1.77 8.81
C VAL A 401 22.17 -2.19 10.26
N ARG A 402 21.50 -3.35 10.43
CA ARG A 402 21.08 -3.90 11.72
C ARG A 402 21.38 -5.39 11.79
N LYS A 403 21.46 -5.95 13.00
CA LYS A 403 21.72 -7.39 13.22
C LYS A 403 20.62 -8.30 12.66
N ARG A 404 19.35 -7.86 12.71
CA ARG A 404 18.18 -8.59 12.17
C ARG A 404 18.02 -10.01 12.72
N ILE A 405 18.37 -10.23 13.98
CA ILE A 405 18.19 -11.53 14.64
C ILE A 405 16.73 -11.64 15.09
N LEU A 406 15.98 -12.56 14.46
CA LEU A 406 14.62 -12.88 14.85
C LEU A 406 14.61 -14.13 15.73
N LEU A 407 14.16 -13.99 16.97
CA LEU A 407 14.06 -15.04 17.97
C LEU A 407 12.73 -15.75 17.76
N LYS A 408 12.74 -16.80 16.92
CA LYS A 408 11.54 -17.55 16.52
C LYS A 408 11.43 -18.93 17.18
N GLU A 409 12.51 -19.44 17.73
CA GLU A 409 12.58 -20.80 18.26
C GLU A 409 12.28 -20.85 19.77
N GLY A 410 11.66 -21.93 20.21
CA GLY A 410 11.30 -22.15 21.61
C GLY A 410 10.00 -21.46 22.05
N SER A 411 9.72 -21.54 23.35
CA SER A 411 8.59 -20.86 23.99
C SER A 411 8.83 -19.34 24.07
N ALA A 412 7.78 -18.57 24.38
CA ALA A 412 7.89 -17.14 24.64
C ALA A 412 8.96 -16.81 25.71
N ALA A 413 9.11 -17.67 26.73
CA ALA A 413 10.13 -17.51 27.76
C ALA A 413 11.55 -17.73 27.21
N ASP A 414 11.75 -18.72 26.33
CA ASP A 414 13.04 -18.99 25.70
C ASP A 414 13.48 -17.82 24.81
N GLN A 415 12.55 -17.29 24.03
CA GLN A 415 12.77 -16.11 23.18
C GLN A 415 13.14 -14.87 24.03
N VAL A 416 12.45 -14.66 25.14
CA VAL A 416 12.76 -13.55 26.07
C VAL A 416 14.12 -13.73 26.73
N ASN A 417 14.46 -14.93 27.20
CA ASN A 417 15.76 -15.21 27.81
C ASN A 417 16.90 -14.96 26.82
N ALA A 418 16.77 -15.47 25.60
CA ALA A 418 17.73 -15.22 24.53
C ALA A 418 17.89 -13.72 24.24
N LEU A 419 16.79 -12.96 24.20
CA LEU A 419 16.85 -11.50 24.02
C LEU A 419 17.65 -10.81 25.13
N VAL A 420 17.40 -11.17 26.39
CA VAL A 420 18.09 -10.58 27.55
C VAL A 420 19.59 -10.92 27.52
N GLU A 421 19.97 -12.14 27.16
CA GLU A 421 21.38 -12.53 27.00
C GLU A 421 22.08 -11.72 25.91
N HIS A 422 21.42 -11.51 24.77
CA HIS A 422 21.94 -10.67 23.69
C HIS A 422 22.13 -9.22 24.13
N LEU A 423 21.17 -8.64 24.85
CA LEU A 423 21.27 -7.26 25.36
C LEU A 423 22.39 -7.10 26.39
N LYS A 424 22.55 -8.07 27.31
CA LYS A 424 23.67 -8.09 28.27
C LYS A 424 25.02 -8.22 27.55
N LYS A 425 25.10 -9.10 26.54
CA LYS A 425 26.31 -9.29 25.72
C LYS A 425 26.68 -8.03 24.93
N ASP A 426 25.68 -7.25 24.50
CA ASP A 426 25.89 -5.95 23.86
C ASP A 426 26.32 -4.85 24.85
N GLY A 427 26.29 -5.11 26.16
CA GLY A 427 26.75 -4.18 27.20
C GLY A 427 25.64 -3.33 27.81
N HIS A 428 24.36 -3.68 27.64
CA HIS A 428 23.26 -2.97 28.31
C HIS A 428 23.19 -3.37 29.78
N ASP A 429 23.37 -2.40 30.68
CA ASP A 429 23.27 -2.58 32.13
C ASP A 429 21.89 -2.16 32.66
N PHE A 430 21.10 -3.15 33.07
CA PHE A 430 19.75 -2.93 33.60
C PHE A 430 19.72 -2.64 35.10
N THR A 431 20.85 -2.60 35.81
CA THR A 431 20.88 -2.22 37.25
C THR A 431 20.70 -0.72 37.49
N VAL A 432 20.93 0.09 36.46
CA VAL A 432 20.72 1.55 36.46
C VAL A 432 19.47 1.94 35.69
N GLY A 433 18.92 3.13 35.96
CA GLY A 433 17.74 3.61 35.26
C GLY A 433 17.56 5.13 35.24
N ILE A 434 16.68 5.57 34.34
CA ILE A 434 16.21 6.95 34.23
C ILE A 434 14.71 7.05 34.61
N PRO A 435 14.22 8.22 35.05
CA PRO A 435 12.79 8.46 35.25
C PRO A 435 11.97 8.20 33.98
N MET A 436 10.77 7.62 34.11
CA MET A 436 9.93 7.26 32.96
C MET A 436 9.49 8.47 32.12
N ASP A 437 9.41 9.65 32.73
CA ASP A 437 9.02 10.93 32.14
C ASP A 437 10.21 11.70 31.53
N THR A 438 11.44 11.17 31.63
CA THR A 438 12.63 11.76 30.98
C THR A 438 12.33 12.10 29.51
N PRO A 439 12.64 13.33 29.03
CA PRO A 439 12.42 13.70 27.64
C PRO A 439 13.08 12.71 26.69
N ILE A 440 12.36 12.29 25.63
CA ILE A 440 12.83 11.25 24.70
C ILE A 440 14.19 11.59 24.06
N SER A 441 14.45 12.87 23.81
CA SER A 441 15.71 13.36 23.23
C SER A 441 16.91 13.25 24.19
N GLN A 442 16.66 13.14 25.49
CA GLN A 442 17.66 13.03 26.57
C GLN A 442 17.74 11.61 27.15
N ALA A 443 16.75 10.76 26.85
CA ALA A 443 16.68 9.40 27.36
C ALA A 443 17.78 8.50 26.78
N GLU A 444 18.48 7.77 27.64
CA GLU A 444 19.39 6.70 27.22
C GLU A 444 18.61 5.52 26.61
N ARG A 445 17.44 5.21 27.18
CA ARG A 445 16.61 4.06 26.79
C ARG A 445 15.15 4.46 26.74
N VAL A 446 14.43 3.92 25.75
CA VAL A 446 12.99 4.16 25.59
C VAL A 446 12.28 2.85 25.33
N VAL A 447 11.18 2.63 26.05
CA VAL A 447 10.17 1.60 25.71
C VAL A 447 9.00 2.33 25.08
N SER A 448 8.68 2.01 23.82
CA SER A 448 7.63 2.70 23.07
C SER A 448 6.45 1.81 22.72
N ALA A 449 5.25 2.34 22.94
CA ALA A 449 3.99 1.70 22.59
C ALA A 449 3.55 2.01 21.15
N GLY A 450 3.20 0.97 20.39
CA GLY A 450 2.50 1.07 19.11
C GLY A 450 1.02 0.74 19.22
N GLN A 451 0.26 0.90 18.14
CA GLN A 451 -1.17 0.53 18.10
C GLN A 451 -1.40 -0.95 18.40
N GLY A 452 -0.40 -1.81 18.14
CA GLY A 452 -0.46 -3.23 18.47
C GLY A 452 -0.58 -3.52 19.97
N ILE A 453 -0.44 -2.51 20.86
CA ILE A 453 -0.68 -2.67 22.30
C ILE A 453 -2.17 -2.86 22.63
N GLY A 454 -3.08 -2.47 21.74
CA GLY A 454 -4.53 -2.55 21.97
C GLY A 454 -5.03 -1.50 22.96
N ASP A 455 -5.88 -1.91 23.91
CA ASP A 455 -6.57 -1.03 24.86
C ASP A 455 -5.64 -0.19 25.74
N LYS A 456 -6.11 0.98 26.20
CA LYS A 456 -5.36 1.89 27.10
C LYS A 456 -4.83 1.20 28.36
N LYS A 457 -5.56 0.22 28.91
CA LYS A 457 -5.14 -0.55 30.11
C LYS A 457 -3.81 -1.27 29.90
N ASN A 458 -3.48 -1.65 28.66
CA ASN A 458 -2.25 -2.34 28.31
C ASN A 458 -1.03 -1.42 28.31
N MET A 459 -1.21 -0.09 28.41
CA MET A 459 -0.10 0.83 28.69
C MET A 459 0.63 0.50 29.99
N LYS A 460 -0.04 -0.15 30.95
CA LYS A 460 0.60 -0.63 32.17
C LYS A 460 1.70 -1.65 31.89
N LEU A 461 1.59 -2.45 30.81
CA LEU A 461 2.65 -3.35 30.37
C LEU A 461 3.90 -2.58 29.92
N ILE A 462 3.69 -1.45 29.23
CA ILE A 462 4.75 -0.56 28.77
C ILE A 462 5.42 0.14 29.95
N GLU A 463 4.64 0.64 30.91
CA GLU A 463 5.15 1.26 32.13
C GLU A 463 5.95 0.27 32.98
N ASN A 464 5.44 -0.96 33.15
CA ASN A 464 6.14 -2.01 33.90
C ASN A 464 7.47 -2.37 33.23
N LEU A 465 7.47 -2.55 31.90
CA LEU A 465 8.69 -2.83 31.15
C LEU A 465 9.66 -1.64 31.16
N ALA A 466 9.17 -0.41 31.04
CA ALA A 466 9.99 0.80 31.15
C ALA A 466 10.65 0.90 32.53
N LYS A 467 9.90 0.64 33.59
CA LYS A 467 10.43 0.55 34.96
C LYS A 467 11.50 -0.53 35.07
N ALA A 468 11.23 -1.75 34.59
CA ALA A 468 12.18 -2.86 34.64
C ALA A 468 13.43 -2.65 33.77
N ALA A 469 13.31 -1.94 32.63
CA ALA A 469 14.44 -1.64 31.76
C ALA A 469 15.23 -0.37 32.19
N GLY A 470 14.69 0.40 33.15
CA GLY A 470 15.25 1.69 33.57
C GLY A 470 15.15 2.73 32.44
N ALA A 471 14.01 2.80 31.77
CA ALA A 471 13.80 3.50 30.51
C ALA A 471 12.65 4.52 30.58
N ALA A 472 12.67 5.47 29.64
CA ALA A 472 11.58 6.41 29.44
C ALA A 472 10.43 5.79 28.62
N VAL A 473 9.19 6.23 28.86
CA VAL A 473 8.00 5.74 28.13
C VAL A 473 7.76 6.56 26.86
N GLY A 474 7.93 5.98 25.69
CA GLY A 474 7.61 6.63 24.42
C GLY A 474 6.36 6.04 23.75
N SER A 475 6.04 6.52 22.57
CA SER A 475 4.97 5.94 21.76
C SER A 475 5.16 6.17 20.26
N SER A 476 4.32 5.52 19.47
CA SER A 476 4.08 5.88 18.07
C SER A 476 3.09 7.05 17.97
N ARG A 477 3.11 7.76 16.84
CA ARG A 477 2.22 8.90 16.60
C ARG A 477 0.72 8.57 16.80
N PRO A 478 0.16 7.45 16.29
CA PRO A 478 -1.24 7.13 16.52
C PRO A 478 -1.60 6.93 18.00
N VAL A 479 -0.68 6.40 18.81
CA VAL A 479 -0.91 6.18 20.25
C VAL A 479 -1.01 7.51 21.02
N ALA A 480 -0.27 8.54 20.60
CA ALA A 480 -0.31 9.87 21.21
C ALA A 480 -1.42 10.77 20.63
N GLU A 481 -1.54 10.86 19.30
CA GLU A 481 -2.47 11.79 18.64
C GLU A 481 -3.91 11.25 18.58
N THR A 482 -4.06 9.99 18.15
CA THR A 482 -5.37 9.39 17.90
C THR A 482 -5.94 8.78 19.18
N LEU A 483 -5.18 7.88 19.82
CA LEU A 483 -5.61 7.16 21.01
C LEU A 483 -5.48 7.98 22.29
N LYS A 484 -4.61 9.01 22.31
CA LYS A 484 -4.36 9.90 23.46
C LYS A 484 -4.00 9.12 24.73
N TYR A 485 -3.19 8.07 24.58
CA TYR A 485 -2.74 7.25 25.72
C TYR A 485 -1.59 7.92 26.47
N VAL A 486 -0.76 8.66 25.75
CA VAL A 486 0.34 9.47 26.29
C VAL A 486 0.31 10.89 25.68
N PRO A 487 0.95 11.88 26.31
CA PRO A 487 1.05 13.24 25.74
C PRO A 487 1.81 13.28 24.40
N LEU A 488 1.58 14.35 23.63
CA LEU A 488 2.14 14.52 22.28
C LEU A 488 3.66 14.66 22.25
N ASP A 489 4.29 15.05 23.35
CA ASP A 489 5.74 15.15 23.46
C ASP A 489 6.42 13.77 23.66
N ARG A 490 5.65 12.68 23.82
CA ARG A 490 6.16 11.32 24.00
C ARG A 490 6.30 10.51 22.71
N TYR A 491 5.68 10.95 21.62
CA TYR A 491 5.72 10.16 20.39
C TYR A 491 7.03 10.34 19.61
N VAL A 492 7.53 9.23 19.07
CA VAL A 492 8.77 9.16 18.29
C VAL A 492 8.43 9.04 16.82
N GLY A 493 9.07 9.87 15.99
CA GLY A 493 8.86 9.81 14.54
C GLY A 493 9.36 11.03 13.76
N MET A 494 9.02 11.09 12.48
CA MET A 494 9.49 12.11 11.54
C MET A 494 9.11 13.53 12.00
N SER A 495 7.85 13.71 12.40
CA SER A 495 7.28 14.95 12.92
C SER A 495 7.33 15.09 14.44
N GLY A 496 7.80 14.05 15.15
CA GLY A 496 7.85 14.00 16.61
C GLY A 496 9.25 14.04 17.17
N GLN A 497 9.42 13.42 18.35
CA GLN A 497 10.73 13.31 18.99
C GLN A 497 11.67 12.41 18.19
N LYS A 498 12.97 12.74 18.25
CA LYS A 498 14.06 11.91 17.73
C LYS A 498 14.72 11.20 18.89
N PHE A 499 14.78 9.87 18.82
CA PHE A 499 15.52 9.10 19.80
C PHE A 499 16.92 8.81 19.28
N LYS A 500 17.92 9.23 20.06
CA LYS A 500 19.35 9.03 19.77
C LYS A 500 20.05 8.22 20.87
N GLY A 501 19.30 7.63 21.80
CA GLY A 501 19.86 6.83 22.90
C GLY A 501 20.36 5.45 22.47
N ASN A 502 20.70 4.63 23.46
CA ASN A 502 21.35 3.35 23.28
C ASN A 502 20.38 2.20 23.01
N LEU A 503 19.21 2.20 23.67
CA LEU A 503 18.24 1.10 23.56
C LEU A 503 16.84 1.62 23.26
N TYR A 504 16.27 1.19 22.14
CA TYR A 504 14.87 1.44 21.78
C TYR A 504 14.10 0.13 21.74
N ILE A 505 13.12 -0.05 22.63
CA ILE A 505 12.25 -1.24 22.66
C ILE A 505 10.88 -0.86 22.09
N ALA A 506 10.61 -1.32 20.87
CA ALA A 506 9.38 -1.05 20.15
C ALA A 506 8.35 -2.17 20.36
N CYS A 507 7.26 -1.85 21.06
CA CYS A 507 6.23 -2.83 21.44
C CYS A 507 4.95 -2.59 20.64
N GLY A 508 4.59 -3.51 19.74
CA GLY A 508 3.38 -3.39 18.91
C GLY A 508 3.47 -2.28 17.86
N ILE A 509 4.67 -1.82 17.51
CA ILE A 509 4.90 -0.81 16.47
C ILE A 509 5.13 -1.52 15.12
N SER A 510 4.39 -1.14 14.07
CA SER A 510 4.53 -1.75 12.74
C SER A 510 5.86 -1.43 12.06
N GLY A 511 6.39 -0.21 12.25
CA GLY A 511 7.59 0.26 11.57
C GLY A 511 7.31 1.13 10.35
N ALA A 512 6.22 1.91 10.35
CA ALA A 512 5.98 2.95 9.36
C ALA A 512 7.22 3.84 9.19
N ILE A 513 7.57 4.22 7.95
CA ILE A 513 8.79 4.97 7.61
C ILE A 513 8.93 6.25 8.46
N GLN A 514 7.81 6.92 8.74
CA GLN A 514 7.76 8.11 9.58
C GLN A 514 8.29 7.81 10.98
N HIS A 515 7.91 6.68 11.58
CA HIS A 515 8.43 6.26 12.88
C HIS A 515 9.90 5.87 12.81
N LEU A 516 10.29 5.05 11.82
CA LEU A 516 11.67 4.59 11.63
C LEU A 516 12.67 5.75 11.51
N LYS A 517 12.30 6.84 10.81
CA LYS A 517 13.13 8.05 10.74
C LYS A 517 13.31 8.76 12.09
N GLY A 518 12.46 8.50 13.07
CA GLY A 518 12.60 9.00 14.44
C GLY A 518 13.61 8.22 15.29
N ILE A 519 13.87 6.97 14.94
CA ILE A 519 14.78 6.06 15.66
C ILE A 519 16.04 5.69 14.86
N LYS A 520 16.26 6.35 13.71
CA LYS A 520 17.41 6.09 12.83
C LYS A 520 18.74 6.08 13.58
N ASP A 521 18.85 6.91 14.61
CA ASP A 521 20.06 7.12 15.40
C ASP A 521 20.17 6.28 16.68
N ALA A 522 19.19 5.41 16.93
CA ALA A 522 19.26 4.43 18.02
C ALA A 522 20.43 3.46 17.82
N SER A 523 21.17 3.16 18.91
CA SER A 523 22.28 2.20 18.84
C SER A 523 21.76 0.77 18.68
N THR A 524 20.81 0.37 19.51
CA THR A 524 20.13 -0.93 19.48
C THR A 524 18.62 -0.73 19.37
N ILE A 525 17.98 -1.45 18.45
CA ILE A 525 16.52 -1.48 18.31
C ILE A 525 16.02 -2.91 18.57
N VAL A 526 15.11 -3.05 19.52
CA VAL A 526 14.37 -4.28 19.80
C VAL A 526 12.94 -4.09 19.30
N ALA A 527 12.40 -5.09 18.59
CA ALA A 527 11.03 -5.07 18.10
C ALA A 527 10.23 -6.27 18.61
N ILE A 528 9.03 -6.01 19.13
CA ILE A 528 8.09 -7.05 19.55
C ILE A 528 6.78 -6.78 18.84
N ASN A 529 6.36 -7.70 17.98
CA ASN A 529 5.14 -7.53 17.19
C ASN A 529 4.54 -8.89 16.81
N LYS A 530 3.22 -9.02 16.90
CA LYS A 530 2.50 -10.23 16.47
C LYS A 530 2.58 -10.46 14.95
N ASN A 531 2.71 -9.40 14.15
CA ASN A 531 2.85 -9.50 12.71
C ASN A 531 4.32 -9.74 12.34
N GLY A 532 4.69 -10.98 12.02
CA GLY A 532 6.06 -11.37 11.63
C GLY A 532 6.63 -10.62 10.42
N ASN A 533 5.77 -10.00 9.60
CA ASN A 533 6.16 -9.21 8.43
C ASN A 533 6.18 -7.69 8.70
N ALA A 534 5.98 -7.26 9.96
CA ALA A 534 6.04 -5.86 10.31
C ALA A 534 7.37 -5.22 9.83
N PRO A 535 7.34 -4.10 9.08
CA PRO A 535 8.54 -3.43 8.57
C PRO A 535 9.63 -3.15 9.62
N ILE A 536 9.24 -3.03 10.90
CA ILE A 536 10.17 -2.83 12.00
C ILE A 536 11.21 -3.95 12.13
N PHE A 537 10.86 -5.20 11.80
CA PHE A 537 11.78 -6.35 11.89
C PHE A 537 12.95 -6.25 10.91
N LYS A 538 12.74 -5.65 9.73
CA LYS A 538 13.83 -5.36 8.77
C LYS A 538 14.75 -4.22 9.24
N ASN A 539 14.34 -3.48 10.28
CA ASN A 539 14.96 -2.26 10.79
C ASN A 539 15.35 -2.36 12.28
N CYS A 540 15.31 -3.56 12.87
CA CYS A 540 15.70 -3.83 14.24
C CYS A 540 16.94 -4.72 14.33
N ASP A 541 17.60 -4.68 15.48
CA ASP A 541 18.74 -5.55 15.80
C ASP A 541 18.23 -6.91 16.31
N TYR A 542 17.23 -6.89 17.19
CA TYR A 542 16.57 -8.08 17.74
C TYR A 542 15.05 -7.99 17.59
N GLY A 543 14.42 -9.10 17.24
CA GLY A 543 12.97 -9.18 17.06
C GLY A 543 12.35 -10.41 17.70
N ILE A 544 11.20 -10.25 18.34
CA ILE A 544 10.33 -11.35 18.78
C ILE A 544 8.99 -11.23 18.05
N VAL A 545 8.59 -12.29 17.34
CA VAL A 545 7.26 -12.38 16.72
C VAL A 545 6.31 -13.03 17.71
N GLY A 546 5.49 -12.23 18.39
CA GLY A 546 4.62 -12.72 19.47
C GLY A 546 3.64 -11.66 19.98
N ASP A 547 2.65 -12.10 20.76
CA ASP A 547 1.69 -11.20 21.39
C ASP A 547 2.37 -10.39 22.49
N VAL A 548 2.22 -9.07 22.44
CA VAL A 548 2.75 -8.15 23.46
C VAL A 548 2.20 -8.44 24.87
N ASN A 549 0.98 -8.98 24.98
CA ASN A 549 0.39 -9.34 26.27
C ASN A 549 1.08 -10.56 26.90
N GLU A 550 1.75 -11.39 26.11
CA GLU A 550 2.52 -12.55 26.57
C GLU A 550 4.00 -12.20 26.75
N ILE A 551 4.60 -11.53 25.76
CA ILE A 551 6.04 -11.25 25.75
C ILE A 551 6.43 -10.16 26.76
N LEU A 552 5.65 -9.08 26.90
CA LEU A 552 6.08 -7.94 27.73
C LEU A 552 6.15 -8.26 29.23
N PRO A 553 5.20 -9.01 29.84
CA PRO A 553 5.33 -9.44 31.23
C PRO A 553 6.59 -10.27 31.50
N LEU A 554 6.88 -11.22 30.61
CA LEU A 554 8.06 -12.08 30.71
C LEU A 554 9.35 -11.25 30.59
N LEU A 555 9.41 -10.34 29.63
CA LEU A 555 10.56 -9.47 29.44
C LEU A 555 10.75 -8.50 30.61
N ALA A 556 9.67 -7.94 31.17
CA ALA A 556 9.74 -7.09 32.34
C ALA A 556 10.30 -7.86 33.55
N ALA A 557 9.83 -9.09 33.79
CA ALA A 557 10.36 -9.94 34.86
C ALA A 557 11.84 -10.28 34.67
N ALA A 558 12.27 -10.57 33.43
CA ALA A 558 13.66 -10.94 33.12
C ALA A 558 14.65 -9.77 33.20
N LEU A 559 14.17 -8.53 33.05
CA LEU A 559 14.97 -7.30 33.17
C LEU A 559 14.91 -6.67 34.56
N ASP A 560 14.00 -7.10 35.43
CA ASP A 560 13.86 -6.55 36.77
C ASP A 560 15.03 -6.98 37.67
N THR A 561 15.82 -6.01 38.07
CA THR A 561 16.97 -6.17 38.98
C THR A 561 16.66 -5.62 40.38
N GLY A 562 15.41 -5.28 40.67
CA GLY A 562 15.01 -4.58 41.89
C GLY A 562 15.19 -3.06 41.78
N GLU A 563 15.53 -2.41 42.89
CA GLU A 563 15.71 -0.97 42.95
C GLU A 563 16.91 -0.52 42.09
N LYS A 564 16.67 0.43 41.18
CA LYS A 564 17.67 0.87 40.19
C LYS A 564 18.46 2.06 40.70
N GLN A 565 19.78 2.04 40.47
CA GLN A 565 20.61 3.20 40.73
C GLN A 565 20.41 4.29 39.67
N PRO A 566 20.60 5.58 39.99
CA PRO A 566 20.55 6.64 38.99
C PRO A 566 21.56 6.39 37.86
N ALA A 567 21.09 6.44 36.61
CA ALA A 567 21.97 6.24 35.46
C ALA A 567 23.05 7.33 35.37
N PRO A 568 24.31 6.98 35.03
CA PRO A 568 25.34 7.97 34.75
C PRO A 568 24.99 8.78 33.48
N PRO A 569 25.70 9.90 33.20
CA PRO A 569 25.52 10.63 31.96
C PRO A 569 25.64 9.71 30.74
N MET A 570 24.71 9.83 29.79
CA MET A 570 24.62 8.93 28.63
C MET A 570 25.93 8.90 27.85
N VAL A 571 26.57 7.73 27.81
CA VAL A 571 27.67 7.44 26.87
C VAL A 571 27.11 6.68 25.68
N LYS A 572 27.25 7.26 24.49
CA LYS A 572 26.69 6.68 23.27
C LYS A 572 27.42 5.38 22.89
N MET A 573 26.70 4.27 22.87
CA MET A 573 27.22 2.99 22.41
C MET A 573 27.45 3.04 20.89
N LYS A 574 28.62 2.58 20.44
CA LYS A 574 28.86 2.35 19.00
C LYS A 574 27.85 1.35 18.48
N ARG A 575 27.33 1.59 17.28
CA ARG A 575 26.48 0.59 16.62
C ARG A 575 27.30 -0.67 16.39
N PRO A 576 26.83 -1.84 16.84
CA PRO A 576 27.50 -3.09 16.53
C PRO A 576 27.60 -3.25 15.01
N ALA A 577 28.78 -3.62 14.50
CA ALA A 577 28.90 -4.02 13.11
C ALA A 577 28.08 -5.30 12.90
N PRO A 578 27.41 -5.48 11.74
CA PRO A 578 26.81 -6.77 11.42
C PRO A 578 27.89 -7.86 11.53
N PRO A 579 27.54 -9.07 12.00
CA PRO A 579 28.48 -10.18 11.95
C PRO A 579 28.98 -10.32 10.51
N LYS A 580 30.30 -10.46 10.34
CA LYS A 580 30.85 -10.84 9.03
C LYS A 580 30.18 -12.17 8.66
N PRO A 581 29.65 -12.33 7.44
CA PRO A 581 29.15 -13.63 7.02
C PRO A 581 30.28 -14.66 7.21
N GLU A 582 29.93 -15.84 7.72
CA GLU A 582 30.90 -16.93 7.87
C GLU A 582 31.48 -17.26 6.48
N PRO A 583 32.81 -17.44 6.37
CA PRO A 583 33.43 -17.75 5.10
C PRO A 583 32.84 -19.03 4.49
N ILE A 584 32.23 -18.92 3.31
CA ILE A 584 31.77 -20.07 2.54
C ILE A 584 32.93 -20.48 1.64
N GLY A 585 33.82 -21.31 2.18
CA GLY A 585 34.95 -21.88 1.46
C GLY A 585 36.24 -21.05 1.52
N LYS A 586 37.22 -21.48 0.72
CA LYS A 586 38.56 -20.87 0.63
C LYS A 586 38.50 -19.55 -0.14
N ARG A 587 39.39 -18.62 0.21
CA ARG A 587 39.49 -17.32 -0.44
C ARG A 587 40.53 -17.34 -1.54
N TYR A 588 40.29 -16.59 -2.60
CA TYR A 588 41.18 -16.53 -3.75
C TYR A 588 41.46 -15.07 -4.10
N VAL A 589 42.73 -14.75 -4.33
CA VAL A 589 43.21 -13.41 -4.65
C VAL A 589 43.85 -13.41 -6.02
N CYS A 590 43.46 -12.45 -6.86
CA CYS A 590 44.00 -12.25 -8.19
C CYS A 590 45.48 -11.86 -8.10
N GLY A 591 46.36 -12.64 -8.72
CA GLY A 591 47.81 -12.38 -8.75
C GLY A 591 48.19 -11.08 -9.48
N GLY A 592 47.34 -10.61 -10.41
CA GLY A 592 47.58 -9.35 -11.15
C GLY A 592 47.30 -8.07 -10.34
N CYS A 593 46.15 -7.97 -9.67
CA CYS A 593 45.69 -6.73 -9.04
C CYS A 593 45.38 -6.83 -7.54
N GLY A 594 45.48 -8.03 -6.95
CA GLY A 594 45.15 -8.25 -5.54
C GLY A 594 43.65 -8.27 -5.22
N TYR A 595 42.78 -8.29 -6.24
CA TYR A 595 41.34 -8.46 -6.05
C TYR A 595 41.02 -9.79 -5.36
N GLU A 596 40.27 -9.75 -4.25
CA GLU A 596 39.84 -10.91 -3.48
C GLU A 596 38.44 -11.33 -3.93
N TYR A 597 38.30 -12.56 -4.44
CA TYR A 597 37.00 -13.16 -4.70
C TYR A 597 36.36 -13.61 -3.38
N VAL A 598 35.13 -13.13 -3.14
CA VAL A 598 34.37 -13.34 -1.90
C VAL A 598 33.12 -14.14 -2.25
N PRO A 599 33.10 -15.48 -2.04
CA PRO A 599 32.00 -16.35 -2.44
C PRO A 599 30.64 -15.87 -1.97
N GLU A 600 30.55 -15.31 -0.77
CA GLU A 600 29.31 -14.80 -0.17
C GLU A 600 28.71 -13.61 -0.92
N ARG A 601 29.50 -12.95 -1.76
CA ARG A 601 29.08 -11.84 -2.62
C ARG A 601 28.86 -12.27 -4.07
N GLY A 602 29.52 -13.33 -4.51
CA GLY A 602 29.57 -13.72 -5.92
C GLY A 602 30.29 -12.66 -6.78
N ASP A 603 30.01 -12.67 -8.07
CA ASP A 603 30.43 -11.64 -9.02
C ASP A 603 29.21 -11.24 -9.89
N PRO A 604 28.43 -10.23 -9.46
CA PRO A 604 27.20 -9.84 -10.13
C PRO A 604 27.40 -9.34 -11.57
N ASP A 605 28.58 -8.78 -11.88
CA ASP A 605 28.88 -8.23 -13.20
C ASP A 605 29.17 -9.36 -14.21
N ALA A 606 29.59 -10.52 -13.72
CA ALA A 606 29.78 -11.76 -14.48
C ALA A 606 28.64 -12.79 -14.30
N GLU A 607 27.49 -12.36 -13.77
CA GLU A 607 26.31 -13.21 -13.50
C GLU A 607 26.57 -14.38 -12.53
N VAL A 608 27.60 -14.27 -11.68
CA VAL A 608 27.92 -15.26 -10.66
C VAL A 608 27.14 -14.97 -9.39
N ALA A 609 26.28 -15.91 -8.99
CA ALA A 609 25.42 -15.76 -7.82
C ALA A 609 26.20 -15.73 -6.50
N PRO A 610 25.73 -14.97 -5.48
CA PRO A 610 26.23 -15.08 -4.11
C PRO A 610 26.14 -16.53 -3.60
N GLY A 611 27.21 -17.01 -2.96
CA GLY A 611 27.40 -18.38 -2.49
C GLY A 611 28.16 -19.29 -3.47
N THR A 612 28.54 -18.81 -4.65
CA THR A 612 29.33 -19.60 -5.62
C THR A 612 30.77 -19.74 -5.14
N LEU A 613 31.24 -20.98 -4.95
CA LEU A 613 32.64 -21.26 -4.63
C LEU A 613 33.55 -20.94 -5.82
N PHE A 614 34.79 -20.50 -5.57
CA PHE A 614 35.74 -20.13 -6.63
C PHE A 614 35.95 -21.26 -7.66
N GLU A 615 35.99 -22.51 -7.20
CA GLU A 615 36.07 -23.70 -8.05
C GLU A 615 34.91 -23.82 -9.04
N ASN A 616 33.71 -23.37 -8.66
CA ASN A 616 32.48 -23.44 -9.43
C ASN A 616 32.23 -22.20 -10.33
N LEU A 617 33.17 -21.26 -10.38
CA LEU A 617 33.11 -20.16 -11.36
C LEU A 617 33.24 -20.71 -12.79
N PRO A 618 32.55 -20.12 -13.79
CA PRO A 618 32.75 -20.46 -15.21
C PRO A 618 34.23 -20.40 -15.62
N GLU A 619 34.65 -21.21 -16.59
CA GLU A 619 36.05 -21.20 -17.07
C GLU A 619 36.41 -19.86 -17.73
N GLU A 620 35.43 -19.22 -18.35
CA GLU A 620 35.50 -17.91 -18.99
C GLU A 620 35.42 -16.73 -18.00
N TRP A 621 35.22 -16.99 -16.70
CA TRP A 621 35.20 -15.95 -15.68
C TRP A 621 36.59 -15.30 -15.53
N VAL A 622 36.61 -13.97 -15.46
CA VAL A 622 37.84 -13.17 -15.33
C VAL A 622 37.74 -12.24 -14.14
N CYS A 623 38.90 -11.82 -13.62
CA CYS A 623 38.98 -10.84 -12.55
C CYS A 623 38.21 -9.56 -12.93
N PRO A 624 37.25 -9.11 -12.12
CA PRO A 624 36.43 -7.95 -12.46
C PRO A 624 37.22 -6.63 -12.45
N GLU A 625 38.38 -6.58 -11.77
CA GLU A 625 39.20 -5.35 -11.68
C GLU A 625 40.25 -5.24 -12.79
N CYS A 626 40.79 -6.36 -13.30
CA CYS A 626 41.90 -6.34 -14.25
C CYS A 626 41.77 -7.29 -15.44
N ALA A 627 40.64 -8.01 -15.53
CA ALA A 627 40.35 -8.99 -16.57
C ALA A 627 41.33 -10.17 -16.69
N GLU A 628 42.20 -10.37 -15.69
CA GLU A 628 43.04 -11.57 -15.61
C GLU A 628 42.19 -12.83 -15.49
N LYS A 629 42.66 -13.92 -16.10
CA LYS A 629 41.93 -15.17 -16.13
C LYS A 629 41.86 -15.84 -14.76
N LYS A 630 40.88 -16.73 -14.57
CA LYS A 630 40.66 -17.50 -13.34
C LYS A 630 41.91 -18.27 -12.86
N ASP A 631 42.78 -18.70 -13.78
CA ASP A 631 44.04 -19.41 -13.47
C ASP A 631 45.11 -18.51 -12.84
N MET A 632 44.95 -17.18 -12.88
CA MET A 632 45.84 -16.20 -12.25
C MET A 632 45.46 -15.88 -10.80
N PHE A 633 44.43 -16.53 -10.23
CA PHE A 633 44.08 -16.41 -8.83
C PHE A 633 44.79 -17.45 -7.98
N ILE A 634 45.30 -17.02 -6.83
CA ILE A 634 45.94 -17.87 -5.83
C ILE A 634 45.06 -17.96 -4.58
N GLU A 635 45.05 -19.13 -3.95
CA GLU A 635 44.39 -19.30 -2.65
C GLU A 635 45.08 -18.41 -1.60
N ALA A 636 44.28 -17.61 -0.87
CA ALA A 636 44.73 -16.55 0.03
C ALA A 636 44.95 -17.01 1.48
#